data_AF-A0A3D8HF82-F1
#
_entry.id   AF-A0A3D8HF82-F1
#
_cell.length_a   1.000
_cell.length_b   1.000
_cell.length_c   1.000
_cell.angle_alpha   90.00
_cell.angle_beta   90.00
_cell.angle_gamma   90.00
#
_symmetry.space_group_name_H-M   'P 1'
#
loop_
_entity.id
_entity.type
_entity.pdbx_description
1 polymer ?
#
loop_
_entity_poly.entity_id
_entity_poly.type
_entity_poly.pdbx_seq_one_letter_code
_entity_poly.pdbx_strand_id
1 'polypeptide(L)'
;MNDMKKLYIPTSTFNFNNILSSESISPKAFYERRGFGYSRWLEIPENNIDNVILLYDRPIGFTRPSSDIEDHPLLVEICTDEDFPQVAEGVFYSDHTIYLSPWRTRFIFFSAQDQHVALSLSDSSQETKLVEFYRKRLVVESPTVGNIPKMELNVGLNNEKIEYDYRINKLKGLLYGYYIGASLSSTPEVTRKVNILRELQDIFFSVLSSEDHFLTTVQNERLNILFTGLQKYNPLIVRLLELRMPIQEIEDWIKSGMKYPGIIDVEELIRYLRYSPENNNPAIDWLKEQQDVLQKQVRKVQKRLEPSAEEIIITDCRLSKISNKLLGERLENSLIIAWVNEVLLSRAYNGKISSFKEKISDEVTTKAKEIYKDTWEGSEAKLLLNQMRKYVRGQENMFRWDNLLVSSIVAVIAKGNDWEQLLAFMQSKSISDYRLAFAFYGELNGFANLTRDFTDNLLNVDEKGVDEKKYVADVYKELYGQLLGTDPTLPKDKSVMVDEETSIDEVDFSYEDQINEFLRDCGCSGAKKDISVYMEICVRHRGISADFLSDIKEDPRINSGKGLQKTVQKYLEKKLNPTQGKNRRVKGNNKDKDLTLFPKEELPDLKSLKKLRSSNKKVEKRLNDNWAYTAEGYDCMSDKHIDYFLHLCKKESRGESKSHKELLNLFTDELARRVEKELKEIRNEKKCNHHYRFR
;
A
#
# COMPACT_ATOMS: atom_id res chain seq x y z
N MET A 1 -12.66 3.72 -36.21
CA MET A 1 -12.34 3.90 -34.78
C MET A 1 -13.66 4.20 -34.08
N ASN A 2 -14.17 3.28 -33.27
CA ASN A 2 -15.42 3.48 -32.51
C ASN A 2 -15.31 4.70 -31.60
N ASP A 3 -16.41 5.41 -31.40
CA ASP A 3 -16.51 6.47 -30.42
C ASP A 3 -16.74 5.86 -29.04
N MET A 4 -16.04 6.40 -28.04
CA MET A 4 -16.19 5.97 -26.65
C MET A 4 -17.63 6.32 -26.19
N LYS A 5 -18.34 5.33 -25.66
CA LYS A 5 -19.71 5.47 -25.13
C LYS A 5 -19.69 5.38 -23.61
N LYS A 6 -20.57 6.15 -22.96
CA LYS A 6 -20.87 5.98 -21.52
C LYS A 6 -22.05 5.03 -21.38
N LEU A 7 -21.91 4.03 -20.54
CA LEU A 7 -22.97 3.09 -20.20
C LEU A 7 -23.08 2.93 -18.69
N TYR A 8 -24.27 2.63 -18.20
CA TYR A 8 -24.61 2.53 -16.78
C TYR A 8 -25.10 1.13 -16.45
N ILE A 9 -24.56 0.55 -15.37
CA ILE A 9 -24.89 -0.78 -14.87
C ILE A 9 -25.61 -0.64 -13.53
N PRO A 10 -26.93 -0.89 -13.48
CA PRO A 10 -27.67 -1.00 -12.24
C PRO A 10 -27.21 -2.20 -11.42
N THR A 11 -26.91 -1.95 -10.15
CA THR A 11 -26.56 -2.96 -9.15
C THR A 11 -26.94 -2.45 -7.75
N SER A 12 -26.41 -3.04 -6.69
CA SER A 12 -26.62 -2.58 -5.33
C SER A 12 -25.33 -2.49 -4.54
N THR A 13 -25.35 -1.75 -3.43
CA THR A 13 -24.22 -1.64 -2.50
C THR A 13 -23.80 -2.99 -1.91
N PHE A 14 -24.71 -3.98 -1.87
CA PHE A 14 -24.37 -5.34 -1.46
C PHE A 14 -23.34 -6.01 -2.39
N ASN A 15 -23.37 -5.67 -3.67
CA ASN A 15 -22.43 -6.18 -4.67
C ASN A 15 -21.10 -5.41 -4.69
N PHE A 16 -20.99 -4.25 -4.02
CA PHE A 16 -19.82 -3.36 -4.08
C PHE A 16 -18.51 -4.07 -3.75
N ASN A 17 -18.49 -4.81 -2.63
CA ASN A 17 -17.32 -5.60 -2.19
C ASN A 17 -16.94 -6.67 -3.22
N ASN A 18 -17.93 -7.35 -3.79
CA ASN A 18 -17.71 -8.38 -4.80
C ASN A 18 -17.08 -7.78 -6.07
N ILE A 19 -17.61 -6.65 -6.54
CA ILE A 19 -17.09 -5.93 -7.70
C ILE A 19 -15.62 -5.57 -7.47
N LEU A 20 -15.30 -4.92 -6.35
CA LEU A 20 -13.94 -4.45 -6.08
C LEU A 20 -12.96 -5.58 -5.68
N SER A 21 -13.44 -6.73 -5.22
CA SER A 21 -12.58 -7.90 -4.99
C SER A 21 -11.93 -8.42 -6.27
N SER A 22 -12.62 -8.31 -7.40
CA SER A 22 -12.17 -8.81 -8.72
C SER A 22 -11.91 -7.70 -9.73
N GLU A 23 -12.34 -6.46 -9.44
CA GLU A 23 -12.34 -5.30 -10.36
C GLU A 23 -13.13 -5.58 -11.65
N SER A 24 -14.27 -6.26 -11.51
CA SER A 24 -15.07 -6.71 -12.65
C SER A 24 -16.53 -6.94 -12.27
N ILE A 25 -17.41 -6.91 -13.26
CA ILE A 25 -18.82 -7.30 -13.16
C ILE A 25 -19.07 -8.40 -14.17
N SER A 26 -19.59 -9.54 -13.74
CA SER A 26 -19.94 -10.67 -14.61
C SER A 26 -21.46 -10.81 -14.71
N PRO A 27 -21.98 -11.52 -15.75
CA PRO A 27 -23.35 -12.03 -15.69
C PRO A 27 -23.58 -12.81 -14.40
N LYS A 28 -24.77 -12.70 -13.79
CA LYS A 28 -25.08 -13.34 -12.49
C LYS A 28 -24.74 -14.84 -12.49
N ALA A 29 -25.08 -15.54 -13.57
CA ALA A 29 -24.85 -16.96 -13.75
C ALA A 29 -23.36 -17.37 -13.79
N PHE A 30 -22.43 -16.42 -13.94
CA PHE A 30 -20.99 -16.66 -13.89
C PHE A 30 -20.51 -16.84 -12.45
N TYR A 31 -21.05 -16.11 -11.47
CA TYR A 31 -20.54 -16.13 -10.09
C TYR A 31 -20.58 -17.53 -9.46
N GLU A 32 -21.59 -18.34 -9.79
CA GLU A 32 -21.69 -19.73 -9.34
C GLU A 32 -20.71 -20.69 -10.04
N ARG A 33 -20.18 -20.31 -11.21
CA ARG A 33 -19.44 -21.20 -12.12
C ARG A 33 -17.98 -20.81 -12.37
N ARG A 34 -17.64 -19.53 -12.16
CA ARG A 34 -16.29 -18.99 -12.38
C ARG A 34 -15.29 -19.52 -11.37
N GLY A 35 -15.78 -19.96 -10.20
CA GLY A 35 -14.97 -20.68 -9.20
C GLY A 35 -14.06 -19.79 -8.36
N PHE A 36 -14.19 -18.46 -8.40
CA PHE A 36 -13.37 -17.55 -7.60
C PHE A 36 -14.19 -16.35 -7.10
N GLY A 37 -13.68 -15.68 -6.08
CA GLY A 37 -14.34 -14.59 -5.37
C GLY A 37 -15.65 -15.04 -4.73
N TYR A 38 -16.55 -14.09 -4.52
CA TYR A 38 -17.89 -14.36 -4.01
C TYR A 38 -18.68 -15.21 -5.02
N SER A 39 -19.31 -16.27 -4.53
CA SER A 39 -20.16 -17.16 -5.33
C SER A 39 -21.59 -16.62 -5.53
N ARG A 40 -21.96 -15.57 -4.79
CA ARG A 40 -23.31 -14.98 -4.81
C ARG A 40 -23.26 -13.56 -5.38
N TRP A 41 -24.25 -13.26 -6.21
CA TRP A 41 -24.54 -11.93 -6.72
C TRP A 41 -25.98 -11.59 -6.35
N LEU A 42 -26.19 -10.44 -5.70
CA LEU A 42 -27.53 -10.00 -5.36
C LEU A 42 -28.21 -9.47 -6.62
N GLU A 43 -29.27 -10.14 -7.03
CA GLU A 43 -30.09 -9.72 -8.17
C GLU A 43 -30.90 -8.47 -7.81
N ILE A 44 -31.07 -7.60 -8.82
CA ILE A 44 -31.97 -6.46 -8.74
C ILE A 44 -32.93 -6.47 -9.94
N PRO A 45 -34.17 -5.96 -9.80
CA PRO A 45 -35.14 -5.94 -10.90
C PRO A 45 -34.63 -5.28 -12.19
N GLU A 46 -33.77 -4.28 -12.06
CA GLU A 46 -33.21 -3.49 -13.15
C GLU A 46 -32.11 -4.22 -13.94
N ASN A 47 -31.63 -5.35 -13.40
CA ASN A 47 -30.56 -6.18 -13.95
C ASN A 47 -30.75 -7.64 -13.52
N ASN A 48 -31.86 -8.24 -13.99
CA ASN A 48 -32.39 -9.51 -13.51
C ASN A 48 -32.23 -10.70 -14.47
N ILE A 49 -31.43 -10.54 -15.53
CA ILE A 49 -31.24 -11.59 -16.55
C ILE A 49 -29.96 -12.36 -16.24
N ASP A 50 -30.09 -13.64 -15.89
CA ASP A 50 -28.99 -14.45 -15.36
C ASP A 50 -27.71 -14.47 -16.23
N ASN A 51 -27.86 -14.60 -17.54
CA ASN A 51 -26.75 -14.84 -18.47
C ASN A 51 -26.20 -13.58 -19.13
N VAL A 52 -26.70 -12.38 -18.77
CA VAL A 52 -26.18 -11.12 -19.30
C VAL A 52 -26.05 -10.05 -18.21
N ILE A 53 -25.38 -8.95 -18.53
CA ILE A 53 -25.37 -7.70 -17.78
C ILE A 53 -26.15 -6.68 -18.61
N LEU A 54 -27.20 -6.09 -18.05
CA LEU A 54 -27.91 -4.98 -18.71
C LEU A 54 -27.14 -3.68 -18.56
N LEU A 55 -27.03 -2.94 -19.67
CA LEU A 55 -26.27 -1.69 -19.81
C LEU A 55 -27.20 -0.60 -20.36
N TYR A 56 -27.22 0.57 -19.74
CA TYR A 56 -28.10 1.67 -20.13
C TYR A 56 -27.28 2.84 -20.68
N ASP A 57 -27.75 3.54 -21.69
CA ASP A 57 -27.07 4.72 -22.26
C ASP A 57 -27.22 6.00 -21.44
N ARG A 58 -28.09 5.98 -20.43
CA ARG A 58 -28.35 7.07 -19.48
C ARG A 58 -28.43 6.56 -18.05
N PRO A 59 -28.09 7.38 -17.04
CA PRO A 59 -28.22 6.98 -15.64
C PRO A 59 -29.69 6.79 -15.28
N ILE A 60 -30.01 5.70 -14.58
CA ILE A 60 -31.38 5.37 -14.16
C ILE A 60 -31.51 5.38 -12.64
N GLY A 61 -32.56 6.02 -12.13
CA GLY A 61 -32.92 5.96 -10.71
C GLY A 61 -33.85 4.79 -10.41
N PHE A 62 -33.61 4.10 -9.31
CA PHE A 62 -34.40 3.01 -8.76
C PHE A 62 -34.28 2.94 -7.23
N THR A 63 -35.11 2.13 -6.58
CA THR A 63 -35.12 1.97 -5.12
C THR A 63 -34.88 0.53 -4.72
N ARG A 64 -34.41 0.32 -3.48
CA ARG A 64 -34.26 -1.01 -2.89
C ARG A 64 -35.34 -1.23 -1.82
N PRO A 65 -35.87 -2.46 -1.69
CA PRO A 65 -36.83 -2.77 -0.63
C PRO A 65 -36.17 -2.60 0.74
N SER A 66 -36.91 -2.09 1.72
CA SER A 66 -36.44 -2.07 3.11
C SER A 66 -36.18 -3.49 3.58
N SER A 67 -34.97 -3.76 4.07
CA SER A 67 -34.57 -5.07 4.56
C SER A 67 -33.66 -4.91 5.78
N ASP A 68 -33.50 -5.98 6.56
CA ASP A 68 -32.56 -6.01 7.70
C ASP A 68 -31.09 -5.94 7.24
N ILE A 69 -30.85 -6.10 5.93
CA ILE A 69 -29.55 -6.00 5.29
C ILE A 69 -29.40 -4.58 4.72
N GLU A 70 -28.23 -3.98 4.94
CA GLU A 70 -27.82 -2.69 4.37
C GLU A 70 -27.62 -2.79 2.84
N ASP A 71 -28.73 -2.77 2.10
CA ASP A 71 -28.78 -2.91 0.65
C ASP A 71 -29.42 -1.66 0.01
N HIS A 72 -28.60 -0.89 -0.70
CA HIS A 72 -28.96 0.40 -1.27
C HIS A 72 -28.68 0.45 -2.77
N PRO A 73 -29.35 1.32 -3.55
CA PRO A 73 -29.10 1.46 -4.98
C PRO A 73 -27.66 1.88 -5.28
N LEU A 74 -27.08 1.32 -6.35
CA LEU A 74 -25.76 1.68 -6.86
C LEU A 74 -25.76 1.60 -8.38
N LEU A 75 -25.24 2.63 -9.06
CA LEU A 75 -24.90 2.54 -10.48
C LEU A 75 -23.39 2.44 -10.66
N VAL A 76 -22.96 1.62 -11.62
CA VAL A 76 -21.58 1.63 -12.13
C VAL A 76 -21.60 2.23 -13.53
N GLU A 77 -21.00 3.40 -13.69
CA GLU A 77 -20.75 3.99 -15.00
C GLU A 77 -19.47 3.41 -15.57
N ILE A 78 -19.50 3.03 -16.85
CA ILE A 78 -18.32 2.62 -17.62
C ILE A 78 -18.19 3.49 -18.89
N CYS A 79 -16.95 3.78 -19.26
CA CYS A 79 -16.59 4.42 -20.53
C CYS A 79 -15.85 3.39 -21.40
N THR A 80 -16.45 3.03 -22.53
CA THR A 80 -15.98 1.90 -23.36
C THR A 80 -16.18 2.17 -24.85
N ASP A 81 -15.29 1.64 -25.69
CA ASP A 81 -15.38 1.60 -27.15
C ASP A 81 -15.94 0.27 -27.69
N GLU A 82 -16.23 -0.66 -26.78
CA GLU A 82 -16.88 -1.93 -27.10
C GLU A 82 -18.31 -1.70 -27.62
N ASP A 83 -18.70 -2.49 -28.62
CA ASP A 83 -20.03 -2.45 -29.19
C ASP A 83 -20.87 -3.61 -28.64
N PHE A 84 -21.86 -3.25 -27.82
CA PHE A 84 -22.76 -4.21 -27.20
C PHE A 84 -24.04 -4.38 -28.03
N PRO A 85 -24.59 -5.60 -28.14
CA PRO A 85 -25.89 -5.78 -28.78
C PRO A 85 -26.99 -5.01 -28.04
N GLN A 86 -27.85 -4.34 -28.80
CA GLN A 86 -28.99 -3.60 -28.27
C GLN A 86 -30.18 -4.54 -28.06
N VAL A 87 -30.84 -4.43 -26.91
CA VAL A 87 -32.07 -5.19 -26.58
C VAL A 87 -33.33 -4.32 -26.59
N ALA A 88 -33.18 -3.02 -26.29
CA ALA A 88 -34.24 -2.02 -26.42
C ALA A 88 -33.63 -0.65 -26.68
N GLU A 89 -34.46 0.36 -26.99
CA GLU A 89 -33.99 1.74 -27.14
C GLU A 89 -33.23 2.18 -25.88
N GLY A 90 -31.95 2.55 -26.05
CA GLY A 90 -31.03 2.93 -24.97
C GLY A 90 -30.61 1.82 -24.01
N VAL A 91 -30.93 0.56 -24.29
CA VAL A 91 -30.56 -0.60 -23.45
C VAL A 91 -29.79 -1.63 -24.27
N PHE A 92 -28.61 -1.98 -23.80
CA PHE A 92 -27.70 -2.96 -24.37
C PHE A 92 -27.45 -4.09 -23.37
N TYR A 93 -26.81 -5.16 -23.82
CA TYR A 93 -26.39 -6.23 -22.92
C TYR A 93 -24.98 -6.73 -23.21
N SER A 94 -24.31 -7.23 -22.17
CA SER A 94 -23.07 -8.00 -22.29
C SER A 94 -23.31 -9.43 -21.81
N ASP A 95 -22.91 -10.42 -22.61
CA ASP A 95 -22.94 -11.85 -22.25
C ASP A 95 -21.64 -12.32 -21.58
N HIS A 96 -20.76 -11.39 -21.20
CA HIS A 96 -19.45 -11.67 -20.63
C HIS A 96 -19.03 -10.66 -19.57
N THR A 97 -17.94 -10.97 -18.85
CA THR A 97 -17.42 -10.12 -17.78
C THR A 97 -16.91 -8.78 -18.32
N ILE A 98 -17.37 -7.68 -17.70
CA ILE A 98 -16.88 -6.33 -17.93
C ILE A 98 -15.79 -6.02 -16.88
N TYR A 99 -14.58 -5.78 -17.36
CA TYR A 99 -13.44 -5.39 -16.51
C TYR A 99 -13.43 -3.88 -16.30
N LEU A 100 -13.17 -3.46 -15.06
CA LEU A 100 -13.25 -2.07 -14.64
C LEU A 100 -11.85 -1.46 -14.53
N SER A 101 -11.76 -0.14 -14.64
CA SER A 101 -10.52 0.59 -14.31
C SER A 101 -10.82 1.93 -13.61
N PRO A 102 -9.93 2.44 -12.74
CA PRO A 102 -10.09 3.74 -12.10
C PRO A 102 -10.17 4.94 -13.07
N TRP A 103 -9.79 4.74 -14.34
CA TRP A 103 -9.82 5.81 -15.36
C TRP A 103 -11.11 5.82 -16.18
N ARG A 104 -11.80 4.68 -16.27
CA ARG A 104 -12.97 4.50 -17.14
C ARG A 104 -14.25 4.19 -16.38
N THR A 105 -14.22 4.20 -15.05
CA THR A 105 -15.35 3.77 -14.24
C THR A 105 -15.67 4.76 -13.11
N ARG A 106 -16.95 4.98 -12.84
CA ARG A 106 -17.46 5.68 -11.64
C ARG A 106 -18.47 4.81 -10.92
N PHE A 107 -18.45 4.86 -9.59
CA PHE A 107 -19.47 4.27 -8.73
C PHE A 107 -20.36 5.41 -8.23
N ILE A 108 -21.65 5.36 -8.57
CA ILE A 108 -22.61 6.42 -8.28
C ILE A 108 -23.56 5.94 -7.19
N PHE A 109 -23.34 6.44 -5.98
CA PHE A 109 -24.20 6.22 -4.82
C PHE A 109 -25.35 7.22 -4.82
N PHE A 110 -26.54 6.79 -4.40
CA PHE A 110 -27.73 7.64 -4.46
C PHE A 110 -27.84 8.61 -3.29
N SER A 111 -27.14 8.31 -2.20
CA SER A 111 -26.96 9.20 -1.07
C SER A 111 -25.56 9.07 -0.44
N ALA A 112 -25.14 10.11 0.28
CA ALA A 112 -23.88 10.08 1.03
C ALA A 112 -23.89 9.07 2.18
N GLN A 113 -25.08 8.76 2.72
CA GLN A 113 -25.24 7.77 3.78
C GLN A 113 -24.94 6.37 3.24
N ASP A 114 -25.47 6.02 2.08
CA ASP A 114 -25.27 4.70 1.46
C ASP A 114 -23.80 4.49 1.09
N GLN A 115 -23.15 5.55 0.59
CA GLN A 115 -21.71 5.55 0.34
C GLN A 115 -20.92 5.27 1.62
N HIS A 116 -21.22 5.98 2.72
CA HIS A 116 -20.54 5.79 3.99
C HIS A 116 -20.72 4.37 4.53
N VAL A 117 -21.93 3.82 4.46
CA VAL A 117 -22.23 2.44 4.91
C VAL A 117 -21.47 1.42 4.07
N ALA A 118 -21.50 1.53 2.74
CA ALA A 118 -20.78 0.63 1.85
C ALA A 118 -19.26 0.64 2.09
N LEU A 119 -18.68 1.83 2.32
CA LEU A 119 -17.26 1.97 2.64
C LEU A 119 -16.91 1.34 4.00
N SER A 120 -17.73 1.58 5.04
CA SER A 120 -17.55 0.96 6.35
C SER A 120 -17.59 -0.57 6.30
N LEU A 121 -18.51 -1.15 5.51
CA LEU A 121 -18.56 -2.60 5.29
C LEU A 121 -17.32 -3.11 4.52
N SER A 122 -16.81 -2.32 3.58
CA SER A 122 -15.60 -2.63 2.81
C SER A 122 -14.35 -2.68 3.69
N ASP A 123 -14.25 -1.80 4.69
CA ASP A 123 -13.09 -1.75 5.61
C ASP A 123 -12.90 -3.07 6.36
N SER A 124 -13.98 -3.78 6.67
CA SER A 124 -13.95 -5.08 7.36
C SER A 124 -13.69 -6.29 6.46
N SER A 125 -13.76 -6.13 5.13
CA SER A 125 -13.59 -7.22 4.18
C SER A 125 -12.12 -7.45 3.85
N GLN A 126 -11.65 -8.69 4.06
CA GLN A 126 -10.28 -9.08 3.67
C GLN A 126 -10.13 -9.24 2.16
N GLU A 127 -11.21 -9.51 1.42
CA GLU A 127 -11.15 -9.79 -0.03
C GLU A 127 -11.44 -8.53 -0.86
N THR A 128 -12.05 -7.49 -0.28
CA THR A 128 -12.25 -6.23 -0.97
C THR A 128 -10.93 -5.48 -1.04
N LYS A 129 -10.34 -5.42 -2.24
CA LYS A 129 -9.12 -4.66 -2.54
C LYS A 129 -9.45 -3.53 -3.53
N LEU A 130 -8.56 -2.57 -3.74
CA LEU A 130 -8.70 -1.45 -4.72
C LEU A 130 -9.66 -0.31 -4.40
N VAL A 131 -10.37 -0.30 -3.25
CA VAL A 131 -11.27 0.81 -2.86
C VAL A 131 -10.56 2.18 -2.98
N GLU A 132 -9.31 2.26 -2.53
CA GLU A 132 -8.54 3.50 -2.57
C GLU A 132 -8.18 3.97 -4.00
N PHE A 133 -8.07 3.07 -4.97
CA PHE A 133 -7.85 3.44 -6.37
C PHE A 133 -9.08 4.12 -6.96
N TYR A 134 -10.25 3.71 -6.51
CA TYR A 134 -11.53 4.25 -6.92
C TYR A 134 -12.00 5.42 -6.06
N ARG A 135 -11.28 5.82 -5.01
CA ARG A 135 -11.74 6.84 -4.04
C ARG A 135 -12.28 8.11 -4.68
N LYS A 136 -11.59 8.64 -5.70
CA LYS A 136 -11.99 9.83 -6.47
C LYS A 136 -13.11 9.59 -7.50
N ARG A 137 -13.50 8.33 -7.69
CA ARG A 137 -14.52 7.85 -8.62
C ARG A 137 -15.77 7.34 -7.90
N LEU A 138 -15.79 7.38 -6.56
CA LEU A 138 -16.97 7.14 -5.75
C LEU A 138 -17.72 8.47 -5.62
N VAL A 139 -18.79 8.65 -6.39
CA VAL A 139 -19.57 9.89 -6.45
C VAL A 139 -20.95 9.69 -5.85
N VAL A 140 -21.56 10.79 -5.41
CA VAL A 140 -22.94 10.81 -4.93
C VAL A 140 -23.75 11.65 -5.90
N GLU A 141 -24.70 11.02 -6.58
CA GLU A 141 -25.63 11.68 -7.50
C GLU A 141 -27.02 11.09 -7.26
N SER A 142 -28.08 11.82 -7.58
CA SER A 142 -29.45 11.34 -7.41
C SER A 142 -30.14 11.23 -8.78
N PRO A 143 -29.94 10.12 -9.51
CA PRO A 143 -30.60 9.89 -10.79
C PRO A 143 -32.12 9.93 -10.64
N THR A 144 -32.80 10.48 -11.63
CA THR A 144 -34.27 10.53 -11.63
C THR A 144 -34.84 9.13 -11.79
N VAL A 145 -35.79 8.77 -10.92
CA VAL A 145 -36.52 7.51 -11.03
C VAL A 145 -37.44 7.58 -12.26
N GLY A 146 -37.24 6.67 -13.20
CA GLY A 146 -38.00 6.58 -14.44
C GLY A 146 -38.58 5.19 -14.64
N ASN A 147 -39.47 5.05 -15.63
CA ASN A 147 -39.96 3.73 -16.04
C ASN A 147 -38.84 2.96 -16.74
N ILE A 148 -38.41 1.87 -16.10
CA ILE A 148 -37.44 0.93 -16.67
C ILE A 148 -38.24 -0.11 -17.46
N PRO A 149 -38.02 -0.24 -18.78
CA PRO A 149 -38.77 -1.20 -19.57
C PRO A 149 -38.44 -2.63 -19.13
N LYS A 150 -39.46 -3.48 -19.05
CA LYS A 150 -39.25 -4.90 -18.74
C LYS A 150 -38.57 -5.56 -19.94
N MET A 151 -37.38 -6.10 -19.72
CA MET A 151 -36.61 -6.82 -20.74
C MET A 151 -36.95 -8.30 -20.68
N GLU A 152 -37.20 -8.92 -21.84
CA GLU A 152 -37.26 -10.37 -21.99
C GLU A 152 -36.22 -10.79 -23.01
N LEU A 153 -35.12 -11.38 -22.53
CA LEU A 153 -33.99 -11.79 -23.34
C LEU A 153 -33.59 -13.23 -22.98
N ASN A 154 -33.40 -14.07 -24.00
CA ASN A 154 -32.95 -15.44 -23.83
C ASN A 154 -31.58 -15.64 -24.48
N VAL A 155 -30.51 -15.36 -23.73
CA VAL A 155 -29.13 -15.65 -24.12
C VAL A 155 -28.66 -16.89 -23.38
N GLY A 156 -28.03 -17.83 -24.09
CA GLY A 156 -27.43 -19.01 -23.49
C GLY A 156 -26.20 -18.67 -22.64
N LEU A 157 -25.83 -19.54 -21.71
CA LEU A 157 -24.65 -19.35 -20.89
C LEU A 157 -23.37 -19.39 -21.73
N ASN A 158 -22.58 -18.31 -21.70
CA ASN A 158 -21.33 -18.22 -22.44
C ASN A 158 -20.15 -18.89 -21.68
N ASN A 159 -20.01 -20.20 -21.83
CA ASN A 159 -18.96 -20.98 -21.14
C ASN A 159 -17.54 -20.58 -21.55
N GLU A 160 -17.33 -20.15 -22.79
CA GLU A 160 -16.00 -19.69 -23.25
C GLU A 160 -15.57 -18.44 -22.50
N LYS A 161 -16.50 -17.51 -22.26
CA LYS A 161 -16.23 -16.28 -21.51
C LYS A 161 -16.07 -16.52 -20.01
N ILE A 162 -16.74 -17.52 -19.44
CA ILE A 162 -16.49 -17.97 -18.06
C ILE A 162 -15.06 -18.51 -17.92
N GLU A 163 -14.61 -19.31 -18.89
CA GLU A 163 -13.25 -19.86 -18.86
C GLU A 163 -12.20 -18.78 -19.09
N TYR A 164 -12.46 -17.84 -20.00
CA TYR A 164 -11.63 -16.64 -20.16
C TYR A 164 -11.48 -15.87 -18.85
N ASP A 165 -12.59 -15.60 -18.15
CA ASP A 165 -12.59 -14.87 -16.89
C ASP A 165 -11.83 -15.59 -15.77
N TYR A 166 -12.01 -16.92 -15.69
CA TYR A 166 -11.23 -17.77 -14.80
C TYR A 166 -9.72 -17.63 -15.05
N ARG A 167 -9.28 -17.69 -16.32
CA ARG A 167 -7.86 -17.54 -16.69
C ARG A 167 -7.34 -16.15 -16.38
N ILE A 168 -8.09 -15.09 -16.66
CA ILE A 168 -7.74 -13.72 -16.29
C ILE A 168 -7.52 -13.60 -14.78
N ASN A 169 -8.45 -14.13 -13.97
CA ASN A 169 -8.31 -14.08 -12.52
C ASN A 169 -7.04 -14.79 -12.01
N LYS A 170 -6.74 -15.99 -12.53
CA LYS A 170 -5.52 -16.75 -12.18
C LYS A 170 -4.25 -15.99 -12.56
N LEU A 171 -4.19 -15.47 -13.79
CA LEU A 171 -3.03 -14.75 -14.31
C LEU A 171 -2.84 -13.36 -13.70
N LYS A 172 -3.93 -12.67 -13.36
CA LYS A 172 -3.89 -11.44 -12.55
C LYS A 172 -3.29 -11.74 -11.18
N GLY A 173 -3.68 -12.86 -10.55
CA GLY A 173 -3.07 -13.32 -9.30
C GLY A 173 -1.57 -13.58 -9.44
N LEU A 174 -1.15 -14.25 -10.52
CA LEU A 174 0.25 -14.51 -10.84
C LEU A 174 1.07 -13.21 -10.96
N LEU A 175 0.58 -12.23 -11.73
CA LEU A 175 1.28 -10.96 -11.96
C LEU A 175 1.43 -10.15 -10.66
N TYR A 176 0.34 -9.98 -9.91
CA TYR A 176 0.38 -9.30 -8.62
C TYR A 176 1.30 -10.03 -7.64
N GLY A 177 1.22 -11.36 -7.58
CA GLY A 177 2.11 -12.18 -6.76
C GLY A 177 3.59 -12.02 -7.13
N TYR A 178 3.92 -11.92 -8.41
CA TYR A 178 5.30 -11.68 -8.87
C TYR A 178 5.84 -10.32 -8.41
N TYR A 179 5.06 -9.25 -8.61
CA TYR A 179 5.44 -7.89 -8.19
C TYR A 179 5.53 -7.75 -6.67
N ILE A 180 4.55 -8.27 -5.93
CA ILE A 180 4.59 -8.31 -4.46
C ILE A 180 5.77 -9.15 -3.98
N GLY A 181 6.05 -10.28 -4.63
CA GLY A 181 7.20 -11.12 -4.31
C GLY A 181 8.53 -10.40 -4.51
N ALA A 182 8.67 -9.57 -5.54
CA ALA A 182 9.85 -8.72 -5.73
C ALA A 182 9.98 -7.68 -4.61
N SER A 183 8.86 -7.04 -4.25
CA SER A 183 8.76 -6.09 -3.14
C SER A 183 9.08 -6.73 -1.78
N LEU A 184 8.77 -8.01 -1.58
CA LEU A 184 9.10 -8.71 -0.34
C LEU A 184 10.52 -9.28 -0.34
N SER A 185 11.13 -9.45 -1.52
CA SER A 185 12.45 -10.07 -1.66
C SER A 185 13.53 -9.26 -0.97
N SER A 186 14.52 -9.97 -0.44
CA SER A 186 15.64 -9.40 0.30
C SER A 186 16.96 -10.06 -0.10
N THR A 187 18.06 -9.59 0.48
CA THR A 187 19.34 -10.25 0.30
C THR A 187 19.47 -11.43 1.28
N PRO A 188 20.32 -12.43 0.99
CA PRO A 188 20.58 -13.54 1.93
C PRO A 188 21.04 -13.06 3.31
N GLU A 189 21.80 -11.97 3.38
CA GLU A 189 22.25 -11.38 4.64
C GLU A 189 21.08 -10.86 5.48
N VAL A 190 20.14 -10.17 4.85
CA VAL A 190 18.93 -9.68 5.51
C VAL A 190 18.08 -10.86 5.99
N THR A 191 17.84 -11.85 5.14
CA THR A 191 17.07 -13.05 5.50
C THR A 191 17.71 -13.77 6.71
N ARG A 192 19.05 -13.85 6.75
CA ARG A 192 19.78 -14.42 7.88
C ARG A 192 19.58 -13.62 9.16
N LYS A 193 19.60 -12.29 9.11
CA LYS A 193 19.31 -11.44 10.28
C LYS A 193 17.88 -11.64 10.78
N VAL A 194 16.90 -11.70 9.88
CA VAL A 194 15.49 -11.98 10.24
C VAL A 194 15.37 -13.32 10.98
N ASN A 195 15.99 -14.37 10.45
CA ASN A 195 15.97 -15.69 11.08
C ASN A 195 16.64 -15.69 12.46
N ILE A 196 17.79 -15.02 12.61
CA ILE A 196 18.45 -14.92 13.91
C ILE A 196 17.54 -14.19 14.92
N LEU A 197 16.95 -13.06 14.54
CA LEU A 197 16.07 -12.31 15.43
C LEU A 197 14.80 -13.11 15.81
N ARG A 198 14.24 -13.89 14.88
CA ARG A 198 13.12 -14.78 15.17
C ARG A 198 13.51 -15.90 16.14
N GLU A 199 14.66 -16.51 15.94
CA GLU A 199 15.12 -17.57 16.83
C GLU A 199 15.48 -17.04 18.24
N LEU A 200 16.05 -15.83 18.32
CA LEU A 200 16.23 -15.12 19.59
C LEU A 200 14.87 -14.88 20.27
N GLN A 201 13.86 -14.47 19.52
CA GLN A 201 12.50 -14.28 20.03
C GLN A 201 11.93 -15.56 20.64
N ASP A 202 12.05 -16.68 19.93
CA ASP A 202 11.56 -17.98 20.37
C ASP A 202 12.26 -18.42 21.67
N ILE A 203 13.58 -18.25 21.76
CA ILE A 203 14.36 -18.55 22.98
C ILE A 203 13.95 -17.62 24.12
N PHE A 204 13.83 -16.31 23.87
CA PHE A 204 13.48 -15.33 24.89
C PHE A 204 12.11 -15.65 25.49
N PHE A 205 11.09 -15.89 24.65
CA PHE A 205 9.76 -16.25 25.14
C PHE A 205 9.74 -17.61 25.83
N SER A 206 10.51 -18.59 25.35
CA SER A 206 10.66 -19.88 26.03
C SER A 206 11.23 -19.75 27.44
N VAL A 207 12.20 -18.86 27.66
CA VAL A 207 12.78 -18.60 28.98
C VAL A 207 11.80 -17.83 29.87
N LEU A 208 11.14 -16.80 29.33
CA LEU A 208 10.15 -16.04 30.09
C LEU A 208 8.96 -16.93 30.52
N SER A 209 8.57 -17.89 29.69
CA SER A 209 7.51 -18.85 30.04
C SER A 209 7.94 -19.94 31.03
N SER A 210 9.23 -20.04 31.37
CA SER A 210 9.73 -21.04 32.34
C SER A 210 9.59 -20.53 33.78
N GLU A 211 9.35 -21.43 34.74
CA GLU A 211 9.12 -21.06 36.14
C GLU A 211 10.32 -20.37 36.81
N ASP A 212 11.54 -20.73 36.41
CA ASP A 212 12.78 -20.27 37.02
C ASP A 212 13.47 -19.15 36.21
N HIS A 213 12.98 -18.88 34.99
CA HIS A 213 13.58 -17.98 34.01
C HIS A 213 15.07 -18.27 33.75
N PHE A 214 15.49 -19.53 33.89
CA PHE A 214 16.86 -19.93 33.58
C PHE A 214 17.01 -20.42 32.15
N LEU A 215 18.16 -20.08 31.57
CA LEU A 215 18.62 -20.67 30.33
C LEU A 215 19.13 -22.08 30.60
N THR A 216 18.64 -23.06 29.84
CA THR A 216 19.30 -24.37 29.72
C THR A 216 20.68 -24.20 29.06
N THR A 217 21.58 -25.16 29.27
CA THR A 217 22.90 -25.18 28.62
C THR A 217 22.79 -25.06 27.10
N VAL A 218 21.84 -25.79 26.49
CA VAL A 218 21.59 -25.77 25.05
C VAL A 218 21.10 -24.40 24.57
N GLN A 219 20.17 -23.77 25.29
CA GLN A 219 19.70 -22.41 24.96
C GLN A 219 20.84 -21.39 25.08
N ASN A 220 21.67 -21.48 26.12
CA ASN A 220 22.79 -20.57 26.32
C ASN A 220 23.84 -20.68 25.21
N GLU A 221 24.23 -21.91 24.84
CA GLU A 221 25.12 -22.16 23.69
C GLU A 221 24.52 -21.61 22.40
N ARG A 222 23.21 -21.83 22.18
CA ARG A 222 22.53 -21.35 20.98
C ARG A 222 22.44 -19.83 20.94
N LEU A 223 22.11 -19.16 22.04
CA LEU A 223 22.09 -17.70 22.14
C LEU A 223 23.45 -17.12 21.76
N ASN A 224 24.54 -17.67 22.29
CA ASN A 224 25.89 -17.20 21.97
C ASN A 224 26.16 -17.28 20.46
N ILE A 225 25.81 -18.40 19.81
CA ILE A 225 25.95 -18.53 18.34
C ILE A 225 25.14 -17.47 17.60
N LEU A 226 23.90 -17.22 18.02
CA LEU A 226 23.00 -16.25 17.38
C LEU A 226 23.51 -14.82 17.54
N PHE A 227 23.91 -14.41 18.74
CA PHE A 227 24.47 -13.08 18.99
C PHE A 227 25.78 -12.86 18.26
N THR A 228 26.70 -13.84 18.25
CA THR A 228 27.91 -13.77 17.40
C THR A 228 27.54 -13.61 15.92
N GLY A 229 26.49 -14.30 15.47
CA GLY A 229 25.94 -14.16 14.12
C GLY A 229 25.49 -12.73 13.79
N LEU A 230 24.80 -12.05 14.70
CA LEU A 230 24.40 -10.64 14.54
C LEU A 230 25.59 -9.69 14.59
N GLN A 231 26.51 -9.91 15.53
CA GLN A 231 27.67 -9.06 15.76
C GLN A 231 28.62 -9.01 14.56
N LYS A 232 28.68 -10.06 13.73
CA LYS A 232 29.43 -10.06 12.46
C LYS A 232 29.02 -8.95 11.49
N TYR A 233 27.81 -8.40 11.63
CA TYR A 233 27.31 -7.31 10.80
C TYR A 233 27.51 -5.92 11.42
N ASN A 234 28.09 -5.84 12.62
CA ASN A 234 28.38 -4.56 13.25
C ASN A 234 29.56 -3.88 12.50
N PRO A 235 29.39 -2.64 12.00
CA PRO A 235 30.44 -1.94 11.24
C PRO A 235 31.78 -1.82 11.97
N LEU A 236 31.75 -1.64 13.30
CA LEU A 236 32.95 -1.56 14.13
C LEU A 236 33.64 -2.93 14.20
N ILE A 237 32.90 -4.02 14.38
CA ILE A 237 33.47 -5.38 14.37
C ILE A 237 34.06 -5.72 13.01
N VAL A 238 33.35 -5.43 11.92
CA VAL A 238 33.86 -5.58 10.55
C VAL A 238 35.17 -4.80 10.39
N ARG A 239 35.21 -3.54 10.84
CA ARG A 239 36.40 -2.70 10.75
C ARG A 239 37.57 -3.21 11.58
N LEU A 240 37.33 -3.70 12.80
CA LEU A 240 38.37 -4.25 13.67
C LEU A 240 38.95 -5.54 13.10
N LEU A 241 38.11 -6.39 12.48
CA LEU A 241 38.56 -7.59 11.77
C LEU A 241 39.37 -7.24 10.51
N GLU A 242 38.99 -6.20 9.74
CA GLU A 242 39.79 -5.68 8.63
C GLU A 242 41.17 -5.20 9.08
N LEU A 243 41.25 -4.60 10.27
CA LEU A 243 42.50 -4.18 10.91
C LEU A 243 43.31 -5.34 11.51
N ARG A 244 42.85 -6.59 11.31
CA ARG A 244 43.45 -7.83 11.83
C ARG A 244 43.65 -7.85 13.35
N MET A 245 42.79 -7.15 14.08
CA MET A 245 42.79 -7.24 15.53
C MET A 245 42.38 -8.66 15.96
N PRO A 246 43.08 -9.28 16.94
CA PRO A 246 42.67 -10.59 17.45
C PRO A 246 41.27 -10.54 18.05
N ILE A 247 40.43 -11.54 17.75
CA ILE A 247 39.06 -11.64 18.29
C ILE A 247 39.08 -11.62 19.83
N GLN A 248 40.08 -12.26 20.46
CA GLN A 248 40.28 -12.24 21.91
C GLN A 248 40.43 -10.82 22.48
N GLU A 249 41.17 -9.91 21.82
CA GLU A 249 41.35 -8.53 22.32
C GLU A 249 40.03 -7.74 22.26
N ILE A 250 39.22 -7.99 21.22
CA ILE A 250 37.89 -7.40 21.08
C ILE A 250 36.96 -7.92 22.19
N GLU A 251 36.98 -9.23 22.46
CA GLU A 251 36.20 -9.84 23.55
C GLU A 251 36.60 -9.33 24.93
N ASP A 252 37.90 -9.14 25.18
CA ASP A 252 38.41 -8.65 26.46
C ASP A 252 38.03 -7.17 26.70
N TRP A 253 37.99 -6.35 25.65
CA TRP A 253 37.50 -4.97 25.75
C TRP A 253 36.00 -4.90 26.06
N ILE A 254 35.20 -5.79 25.49
CA ILE A 254 33.77 -5.89 25.79
C ILE A 254 33.59 -6.30 27.26
N LYS A 255 34.33 -7.32 27.73
CA LYS A 255 34.31 -7.79 29.12
C LYS A 255 34.81 -6.76 30.13
N SER A 256 35.70 -5.86 29.74
CA SER A 256 36.16 -4.77 30.61
C SER A 256 35.13 -3.65 30.81
N GLY A 257 33.91 -3.80 30.28
CA GLY A 257 32.82 -2.84 30.46
C GLY A 257 32.88 -1.63 29.53
N MET A 258 33.72 -1.66 28.49
CA MET A 258 33.77 -0.60 27.48
C MET A 258 32.54 -0.73 26.57
N LYS A 259 31.54 0.14 26.74
CA LYS A 259 30.35 0.18 25.89
C LYS A 259 30.66 0.93 24.59
N TYR A 260 30.61 0.23 23.46
CA TYR A 260 30.70 0.83 22.11
C TYR A 260 29.31 0.93 21.47
N PRO A 261 29.02 2.00 20.70
CA PRO A 261 27.76 2.11 19.97
C PRO A 261 27.53 0.89 19.06
N GLY A 262 26.41 0.18 19.29
CA GLY A 262 25.97 -0.95 18.47
C GLY A 262 26.56 -2.32 18.81
N ILE A 263 27.50 -2.45 19.76
CA ILE A 263 27.90 -3.77 20.28
C ILE A 263 26.79 -4.28 21.20
N ILE A 264 26.45 -5.56 21.06
CA ILE A 264 25.39 -6.22 21.85
C ILE A 264 26.00 -6.71 23.16
N ASP A 265 25.51 -6.19 24.29
CA ASP A 265 25.86 -6.68 25.64
C ASP A 265 25.00 -7.90 25.99
N VAL A 266 25.51 -9.08 25.63
CA VAL A 266 24.79 -10.35 25.79
C VAL A 266 24.52 -10.68 27.26
N GLU A 267 25.47 -10.41 28.15
CA GLU A 267 25.32 -10.66 29.59
C GLU A 267 24.24 -9.78 30.20
N GLU A 268 24.20 -8.49 29.81
CA GLU A 268 23.17 -7.56 30.24
C GLU A 268 21.77 -7.99 29.75
N LEU A 269 21.64 -8.44 28.49
CA LEU A 269 20.38 -8.97 27.96
C LEU A 269 19.91 -10.23 28.70
N ILE A 270 20.82 -11.18 28.97
CA ILE A 270 20.51 -12.39 29.75
C ILE A 270 20.06 -12.02 31.17
N ARG A 271 20.72 -11.04 31.80
CA ARG A 271 20.33 -10.54 33.11
C ARG A 271 18.92 -9.94 33.07
N TYR A 272 18.58 -9.20 32.03
CA TYR A 272 17.22 -8.66 31.87
C TYR A 272 16.17 -9.74 31.70
N LEU A 273 16.43 -10.78 30.89
CA LEU A 273 15.52 -11.92 30.75
C LEU A 273 15.22 -12.59 32.08
N ARG A 274 16.22 -12.72 32.96
CA ARG A 274 16.09 -13.43 34.23
C ARG A 274 15.37 -12.63 35.32
N TYR A 275 15.66 -11.33 35.42
CA TYR A 275 15.28 -10.53 36.60
C TYR A 275 14.24 -9.45 36.31
N SER A 276 13.89 -9.21 35.04
CA SER A 276 12.91 -8.18 34.68
C SER A 276 11.53 -8.80 34.41
N PRO A 277 10.43 -8.15 34.83
CA PRO A 277 9.09 -8.66 34.61
C PRO A 277 8.75 -8.69 33.10
N GLU A 278 8.02 -9.71 32.65
CA GLU A 278 7.69 -9.93 31.23
C GLU A 278 7.10 -8.69 30.54
N ASN A 279 6.15 -8.01 31.21
CA ASN A 279 5.44 -6.85 30.67
C ASN A 279 6.31 -5.59 30.52
N ASN A 280 7.54 -5.61 31.03
CA ASN A 280 8.49 -4.50 30.95
C ASN A 280 9.93 -5.04 30.96
N ASN A 281 10.21 -5.99 30.07
CA ASN A 281 11.52 -6.63 29.97
C ASN A 281 12.39 -5.93 28.92
N PRO A 282 13.51 -5.29 29.31
CA PRO A 282 14.37 -4.56 28.37
C PRO A 282 14.99 -5.43 27.27
N ALA A 283 15.14 -6.74 27.48
CA ALA A 283 15.62 -7.64 26.44
C ALA A 283 14.57 -7.81 25.32
N ILE A 284 13.28 -7.83 25.67
CA ILE A 284 12.18 -7.87 24.70
C ILE A 284 12.09 -6.54 23.95
N ASP A 285 12.26 -5.41 24.65
CA ASP A 285 12.26 -4.09 24.00
C ASP A 285 13.43 -3.93 23.03
N TRP A 286 14.63 -4.36 23.43
CA TRP A 286 15.79 -4.39 22.54
C TRP A 286 15.53 -5.25 21.30
N LEU A 287 14.96 -6.44 21.47
CA LEU A 287 14.65 -7.34 20.36
C LEU A 287 13.66 -6.69 19.38
N LYS A 288 12.59 -6.08 19.88
CA LYS A 288 11.61 -5.34 19.07
C LYS A 288 12.25 -4.18 18.32
N GLU A 289 13.13 -3.43 18.97
CA GLU A 289 13.89 -2.35 18.34
C GLU A 289 14.76 -2.88 17.18
N GLN A 290 15.48 -3.98 17.38
CA GLN A 290 16.28 -4.58 16.30
C GLN A 290 15.42 -5.06 15.12
N GLN A 291 14.26 -5.65 15.41
CA GLN A 291 13.30 -6.08 14.38
C GLN A 291 12.76 -4.87 13.59
N ASP A 292 12.37 -3.79 14.27
CA ASP A 292 11.89 -2.54 13.64
C ASP A 292 12.97 -1.86 12.80
N VAL A 293 14.20 -1.77 13.31
CA VAL A 293 15.36 -1.24 12.55
C VAL A 293 15.59 -2.05 11.28
N LEU A 294 15.58 -3.38 11.37
CA LEU A 294 15.77 -4.25 10.22
C LEU A 294 14.63 -4.08 9.20
N GLN A 295 13.38 -4.05 9.66
CA GLN A 295 12.22 -3.82 8.78
C GLN A 295 12.31 -2.47 8.06
N LYS A 296 12.70 -1.40 8.76
CA LYS A 296 12.93 -0.07 8.15
C LYS A 296 14.04 -0.11 7.10
N GLN A 297 15.12 -0.87 7.34
CA GLN A 297 16.19 -1.06 6.34
C GLN A 297 15.66 -1.79 5.10
N VAL A 298 14.91 -2.87 5.28
CA VAL A 298 14.30 -3.63 4.17
C VAL A 298 13.39 -2.74 3.33
N ARG A 299 12.52 -1.95 3.96
CA ARG A 299 11.63 -1.02 3.24
C ARG A 299 12.39 0.02 2.40
N LYS A 300 13.55 0.49 2.87
CA LYS A 300 14.38 1.48 2.14
C LYS A 300 15.05 0.90 0.90
N VAL A 301 15.44 -0.37 0.92
CA VAL A 301 16.15 -1.04 -0.19
C VAL A 301 15.23 -1.95 -1.00
N GLN A 302 13.92 -1.83 -0.79
CA GLN A 302 12.91 -2.66 -1.43
C GLN A 302 13.11 -2.68 -2.94
N LYS A 303 13.19 -3.87 -3.53
CA LYS A 303 13.36 -4.01 -4.97
C LYS A 303 12.08 -3.56 -5.68
N ARG A 304 12.21 -2.54 -6.54
CA ARG A 304 11.17 -2.12 -7.48
C ARG A 304 11.49 -2.70 -8.85
N LEU A 305 10.53 -3.37 -9.45
CA LEU A 305 10.67 -3.86 -10.81
C LEU A 305 10.26 -2.74 -11.76
N GLU A 306 11.06 -2.47 -12.76
CA GLU A 306 10.68 -1.51 -13.80
C GLU A 306 9.58 -2.14 -14.68
N PRO A 307 8.36 -1.55 -14.76
CA PRO A 307 7.26 -2.12 -15.54
C PRO A 307 7.60 -2.36 -17.02
N SER A 308 8.50 -1.55 -17.58
CA SER A 308 8.94 -1.67 -18.97
C SER A 308 10.08 -2.68 -19.18
N ALA A 309 10.60 -3.32 -18.13
CA ALA A 309 11.75 -4.23 -18.25
C ALA A 309 11.39 -5.63 -18.76
N GLU A 310 10.10 -5.91 -19.02
CA GLU A 310 9.61 -7.18 -19.53
C GLU A 310 10.06 -8.39 -18.69
N GLU A 311 10.05 -8.25 -17.37
CA GLU A 311 10.50 -9.32 -16.47
C GLU A 311 9.57 -10.54 -16.51
N ILE A 312 8.27 -10.31 -16.74
CA ILE A 312 7.25 -11.34 -16.88
C ILE A 312 6.20 -10.83 -17.86
N ILE A 313 5.91 -11.60 -18.91
CA ILE A 313 5.00 -11.20 -19.99
C ILE A 313 3.90 -12.22 -20.16
N ILE A 314 2.67 -11.72 -20.14
CA ILE A 314 1.45 -12.44 -20.50
C ILE A 314 0.95 -11.92 -21.84
N THR A 315 0.63 -12.85 -22.74
CA THR A 315 0.02 -12.59 -24.03
C THR A 315 -1.05 -13.65 -24.28
N ASP A 316 -2.22 -13.24 -24.79
CA ASP A 316 -3.34 -14.14 -25.08
C ASP A 316 -3.74 -15.04 -23.90
N CYS A 317 -3.75 -14.47 -22.69
CA CYS A 317 -4.02 -15.18 -21.44
C CYS A 317 -3.09 -16.40 -21.24
N ARG A 318 -1.80 -16.25 -21.55
CA ARG A 318 -0.75 -17.24 -21.29
C ARG A 318 0.54 -16.56 -20.91
N LEU A 319 1.29 -17.15 -19.99
CA LEU A 319 2.67 -16.73 -19.72
C LEU A 319 3.52 -17.06 -20.96
N SER A 320 4.09 -16.04 -21.60
CA SER A 320 4.91 -16.19 -22.81
C SER A 320 6.40 -16.00 -22.55
N LYS A 321 6.76 -15.19 -21.55
CA LYS A 321 8.15 -14.91 -21.21
C LYS A 321 8.32 -14.66 -19.72
N ILE A 322 9.48 -15.09 -19.21
CA ILE A 322 10.01 -14.69 -17.91
C ILE A 322 11.50 -14.34 -18.07
N SER A 323 12.00 -13.43 -17.24
CA SER A 323 13.36 -12.92 -17.33
C SER A 323 14.42 -14.01 -17.13
N ASN A 324 15.33 -14.13 -18.10
CA ASN A 324 16.53 -14.98 -17.98
C ASN A 324 17.51 -14.51 -16.88
N LYS A 325 17.30 -13.31 -16.32
CA LYS A 325 18.08 -12.85 -15.16
C LYS A 325 17.66 -13.58 -13.88
N LEU A 326 16.47 -14.17 -13.85
CA LEU A 326 15.91 -14.87 -12.71
C LEU A 326 16.29 -16.36 -12.73
N LEU A 327 16.11 -17.00 -13.88
CA LEU A 327 16.45 -18.41 -14.10
C LEU A 327 17.58 -18.47 -15.12
N GLY A 328 18.73 -19.00 -14.69
CA GLY A 328 19.96 -19.05 -15.49
C GLY A 328 19.87 -20.02 -16.68
N GLU A 329 18.86 -20.89 -16.72
CA GLU A 329 18.74 -21.97 -17.70
C GLU A 329 17.50 -21.89 -18.58
N ARG A 330 17.68 -22.17 -19.88
CA ARG A 330 16.59 -22.18 -20.88
C ARG A 330 15.52 -23.24 -20.59
N LEU A 331 15.91 -24.38 -20.02
CA LEU A 331 14.96 -25.46 -19.67
C LEU A 331 14.10 -25.07 -18.47
N GLU A 332 14.64 -24.37 -17.47
CA GLU A 332 13.86 -23.84 -16.35
C GLU A 332 12.82 -22.81 -16.81
N ASN A 333 13.17 -21.93 -17.75
CA ASN A 333 12.20 -21.02 -18.37
C ASN A 333 11.08 -21.76 -19.11
N SER A 334 11.43 -22.83 -19.83
CA SER A 334 10.43 -23.66 -20.51
C SER A 334 9.54 -24.37 -19.50
N LEU A 335 10.12 -24.81 -18.38
CA LEU A 335 9.42 -25.52 -17.32
C LEU A 335 8.42 -24.64 -16.59
N ILE A 336 8.80 -23.43 -16.19
CA ILE A 336 7.86 -22.50 -15.53
C ILE A 336 6.72 -22.09 -16.45
N ILE A 337 7.01 -21.82 -17.73
CA ILE A 337 5.98 -21.52 -18.73
C ILE A 337 4.98 -22.68 -18.84
N ALA A 338 5.48 -23.92 -18.88
CA ALA A 338 4.64 -25.11 -18.94
C ALA A 338 3.84 -25.33 -17.64
N TRP A 339 4.45 -25.15 -16.47
CA TRP A 339 3.76 -25.29 -15.19
C TRP A 339 2.61 -24.29 -15.06
N VAL A 340 2.87 -23.01 -15.29
CA VAL A 340 1.84 -21.95 -15.25
C VAL A 340 0.72 -22.30 -16.24
N ASN A 341 1.06 -22.45 -17.52
CA ASN A 341 0.04 -22.54 -18.56
C ASN A 341 -0.73 -23.86 -18.62
N GLU A 342 -0.16 -24.97 -18.12
CA GLU A 342 -0.73 -26.32 -18.32
C GLU A 342 -1.03 -27.06 -17.01
N VAL A 343 -0.45 -26.65 -15.88
CA VAL A 343 -0.66 -27.31 -14.58
C VAL A 343 -1.42 -26.38 -13.63
N LEU A 344 -0.85 -25.23 -13.30
CA LEU A 344 -1.35 -24.33 -12.25
C LEU A 344 -2.65 -23.62 -12.63
N LEU A 345 -2.88 -23.41 -13.94
CA LEU A 345 -4.16 -22.94 -14.49
C LEU A 345 -5.31 -23.95 -14.38
N SER A 346 -5.08 -25.19 -13.94
CA SER A 346 -6.17 -26.18 -13.82
C SER A 346 -7.19 -25.79 -12.74
N ARG A 347 -8.49 -25.96 -13.04
CA ARG A 347 -9.59 -25.83 -12.06
C ARG A 347 -9.49 -26.80 -10.88
N ALA A 348 -8.67 -27.85 -11.00
CA ALA A 348 -8.36 -28.75 -9.90
C ALA A 348 -7.57 -28.07 -8.76
N TYR A 349 -6.95 -26.92 -9.04
CA TYR A 349 -6.08 -26.20 -8.11
C TYR A 349 -6.65 -24.83 -7.78
N ASN A 350 -7.50 -24.86 -6.75
CA ASN A 350 -8.16 -23.68 -6.23
C ASN A 350 -8.45 -23.84 -4.73
N GLY A 351 -8.42 -22.73 -3.99
CA GLY A 351 -8.58 -22.72 -2.55
C GLY A 351 -7.34 -23.27 -1.81
N LYS A 352 -7.57 -24.04 -0.74
CA LYS A 352 -6.51 -24.45 0.19
C LYS A 352 -5.51 -25.42 -0.47
N ILE A 353 -4.29 -24.97 -0.72
CA ILE A 353 -3.20 -25.75 -1.36
C ILE A 353 -2.94 -27.08 -0.67
N SER A 354 -3.04 -27.14 0.67
CA SER A 354 -2.86 -28.39 1.41
C SER A 354 -3.83 -29.50 1.01
N SER A 355 -4.98 -29.17 0.43
CA SER A 355 -5.98 -30.16 -0.03
C SER A 355 -5.57 -30.90 -1.31
N PHE A 356 -4.65 -30.34 -2.10
CA PHE A 356 -4.23 -30.90 -3.38
C PHE A 356 -2.70 -31.03 -3.53
N LYS A 357 -1.93 -30.83 -2.45
CA LYS A 357 -0.45 -30.81 -2.45
C LYS A 357 0.22 -32.03 -3.09
N GLU A 358 -0.35 -33.22 -2.94
CA GLU A 358 0.21 -34.44 -3.53
C GLU A 358 -0.02 -34.48 -5.03
N LYS A 359 -1.26 -34.21 -5.46
CA LYS A 359 -1.66 -34.20 -6.87
C LYS A 359 -0.85 -33.18 -7.66
N ILE A 360 -0.75 -31.95 -7.17
CA ILE A 360 0.03 -30.90 -7.83
C ILE A 360 1.52 -31.28 -7.90
N SER A 361 2.09 -31.89 -6.85
CA SER A 361 3.50 -32.33 -6.84
C SER A 361 3.78 -33.39 -7.90
N ASP A 362 2.82 -34.28 -8.18
CA ASP A 362 2.93 -35.29 -9.22
C ASP A 362 2.79 -34.69 -10.62
N GLU A 363 1.84 -33.77 -10.81
CA GLU A 363 1.60 -33.13 -12.12
C GLU A 363 2.74 -32.20 -12.53
N VAL A 364 3.29 -31.39 -11.62
CA VAL A 364 4.48 -30.57 -11.94
C VAL A 364 5.69 -31.44 -12.28
N THR A 365 5.85 -32.59 -11.62
CA THR A 365 6.95 -33.54 -11.91
C THR A 365 6.74 -34.24 -13.26
N THR A 366 5.50 -34.61 -13.56
CA THR A 366 5.13 -35.24 -14.84
C THR A 366 5.37 -34.26 -15.99
N LYS A 367 4.93 -33.01 -15.83
CA LYS A 367 5.18 -31.94 -16.81
C LYS A 367 6.68 -31.68 -17.01
N ALA A 368 7.47 -31.71 -15.94
CA ALA A 368 8.92 -31.59 -16.05
C ALA A 368 9.53 -32.72 -16.88
N LYS A 369 9.10 -33.97 -16.66
CA LYS A 369 9.55 -35.12 -17.46
C LYS A 369 9.22 -34.96 -18.95
N GLU A 370 8.05 -34.42 -19.28
CA GLU A 370 7.64 -34.13 -20.67
C GLU A 370 8.50 -33.05 -21.34
N ILE A 371 8.93 -32.03 -20.58
CA ILE A 371 9.80 -30.96 -21.08
C ILE A 371 11.24 -31.45 -21.27
N TYR A 372 11.77 -32.22 -20.31
CA TYR A 372 13.14 -32.73 -20.35
C TYR A 372 13.32 -33.88 -21.33
N LYS A 373 12.28 -34.70 -21.58
CA LYS A 373 12.32 -35.82 -22.53
C LYS A 373 13.54 -36.72 -22.30
N ASP A 374 14.42 -36.82 -23.29
CA ASP A 374 15.60 -37.70 -23.28
C ASP A 374 16.65 -37.27 -22.24
N THR A 375 16.67 -36.00 -21.83
CA THR A 375 17.60 -35.50 -20.79
C THR A 375 17.04 -35.63 -19.38
N TRP A 376 15.82 -36.16 -19.22
CA TRP A 376 15.21 -36.37 -17.90
C TRP A 376 16.05 -37.33 -17.04
N GLU A 377 16.52 -38.42 -17.65
CA GLU A 377 17.34 -39.40 -16.97
C GLU A 377 18.73 -38.83 -16.66
N GLY A 378 19.08 -38.78 -15.38
CA GLY A 378 20.32 -38.16 -14.89
C GLY A 378 20.25 -36.65 -14.64
N SER A 379 19.12 -35.99 -14.92
CA SER A 379 18.97 -34.55 -14.64
C SER A 379 18.90 -34.24 -13.13
N GLU A 380 19.41 -33.06 -12.74
CA GLU A 380 19.23 -32.53 -11.39
C GLU A 380 17.75 -32.24 -11.09
N ALA A 381 16.99 -31.80 -12.10
CA ALA A 381 15.54 -31.59 -11.98
C ALA A 381 14.80 -32.87 -11.54
N LYS A 382 15.15 -34.04 -12.12
CA LYS A 382 14.59 -35.33 -11.69
C LYS A 382 14.90 -35.62 -10.22
N LEU A 383 16.13 -35.38 -9.77
CA LEU A 383 16.52 -35.59 -8.38
C LEU A 383 15.70 -34.69 -7.44
N LEU A 384 15.68 -33.39 -7.71
CA LEU A 384 15.01 -32.40 -6.88
C LEU A 384 13.49 -32.59 -6.86
N LEU A 385 12.85 -32.85 -8.00
CA LEU A 385 11.40 -33.04 -8.06
C LEU A 385 10.95 -34.35 -7.36
N ASN A 386 11.77 -35.41 -7.41
CA ASN A 386 11.48 -36.60 -6.62
C ASN A 386 11.68 -36.36 -5.10
N GLN A 387 12.69 -35.58 -4.71
CA GLN A 387 12.85 -35.16 -3.31
C GLN A 387 11.67 -34.30 -2.85
N MET A 388 11.22 -33.34 -3.68
CA MET A 388 10.02 -32.54 -3.41
C MET A 388 8.82 -33.45 -3.14
N ARG A 389 8.54 -34.40 -4.03
CA ARG A 389 7.41 -35.34 -3.91
C ARG A 389 7.41 -36.12 -2.60
N LYS A 390 8.58 -36.50 -2.08
CA LYS A 390 8.72 -37.17 -0.78
C LYS A 390 8.58 -36.18 0.39
N TYR A 391 9.19 -35.00 0.26
CA TYR A 391 9.14 -33.94 1.28
C TYR A 391 7.70 -33.47 1.56
N VAL A 392 6.92 -33.16 0.52
CA VAL A 392 5.54 -32.67 0.68
C VAL A 392 4.58 -33.73 1.24
N ARG A 393 4.94 -35.01 1.11
CA ARG A 393 4.27 -36.18 1.69
C ARG A 393 4.74 -36.53 3.10
N GLY A 394 5.74 -35.83 3.63
CA GLY A 394 6.33 -36.13 4.94
C GLY A 394 7.16 -37.42 4.97
N GLN A 395 7.58 -37.93 3.82
CA GLN A 395 8.43 -39.12 3.70
C GLN A 395 9.92 -38.78 3.90
N GLU A 396 10.31 -37.52 3.66
CA GLU A 396 11.65 -37.00 3.89
C GLU A 396 11.57 -35.63 4.59
N ASN A 397 12.45 -35.40 5.57
CA ASN A 397 12.51 -34.14 6.33
C ASN A 397 13.53 -33.15 5.75
N MET A 398 14.38 -33.61 4.83
CA MET A 398 15.44 -32.81 4.22
C MET A 398 15.12 -32.57 2.75
N PHE A 399 15.35 -31.34 2.30
CA PHE A 399 15.20 -30.91 0.91
C PHE A 399 16.31 -29.91 0.60
N ARG A 400 16.86 -29.95 -0.62
CA ARG A 400 17.87 -29.00 -1.09
C ARG A 400 17.19 -27.73 -1.60
N TRP A 401 17.49 -26.59 -0.98
CA TRP A 401 16.83 -25.30 -1.26
C TRP A 401 17.66 -24.37 -2.17
N ASP A 402 18.58 -24.93 -2.96
CA ASP A 402 19.55 -24.19 -3.78
C ASP A 402 19.07 -23.93 -5.22
N ASN A 403 18.06 -24.65 -5.71
CA ASN A 403 17.42 -24.35 -6.99
C ASN A 403 16.21 -23.42 -6.80
N LEU A 404 16.25 -22.20 -7.33
CA LEU A 404 15.21 -21.18 -7.10
C LEU A 404 13.81 -21.63 -7.57
N LEU A 405 13.71 -22.18 -8.78
CA LEU A 405 12.43 -22.59 -9.38
C LEU A 405 11.77 -23.71 -8.56
N VAL A 406 12.51 -24.80 -8.33
CA VAL A 406 11.98 -25.95 -7.60
C VAL A 406 11.73 -25.58 -6.14
N SER A 407 12.64 -24.85 -5.47
CA SER A 407 12.45 -24.37 -4.10
C SER A 407 11.18 -23.53 -3.95
N SER A 408 10.91 -22.66 -4.93
CA SER A 408 9.72 -21.80 -4.92
C SER A 408 8.43 -22.62 -4.97
N ILE A 409 8.32 -23.58 -5.88
CA ILE A 409 7.11 -24.42 -5.97
C ILE A 409 6.99 -25.36 -4.76
N VAL A 410 8.09 -25.92 -4.25
CA VAL A 410 8.07 -26.76 -3.04
C VAL A 410 7.56 -25.96 -1.84
N ALA A 411 8.03 -24.71 -1.67
CA ALA A 411 7.61 -23.86 -0.57
C ALA A 411 6.10 -23.59 -0.61
N VAL A 412 5.58 -23.28 -1.81
CA VAL A 412 4.15 -23.03 -2.02
C VAL A 412 3.33 -24.30 -1.74
N ILE A 413 3.75 -25.46 -2.25
CA ILE A 413 3.05 -26.73 -2.00
C ILE A 413 3.06 -27.09 -0.50
N ALA A 414 4.16 -26.80 0.20
CA ALA A 414 4.32 -27.13 1.61
C ALA A 414 3.58 -26.16 2.56
N LYS A 415 3.57 -24.86 2.26
CA LYS A 415 3.15 -23.79 3.18
C LYS A 415 2.36 -22.63 2.55
N GLY A 416 1.88 -22.76 1.31
CA GLY A 416 1.16 -21.69 0.59
C GLY A 416 -0.34 -21.54 0.93
N ASN A 417 -0.82 -22.06 2.06
CA ASN A 417 -2.20 -21.80 2.48
C ASN A 417 -2.41 -20.37 3.01
N ASP A 418 -1.32 -19.72 3.43
CA ASP A 418 -1.29 -18.40 4.03
C ASP A 418 0.03 -17.73 3.63
N TRP A 419 -0.04 -16.46 3.22
CA TRP A 419 1.09 -15.78 2.62
C TRP A 419 2.18 -15.43 3.65
N GLU A 420 1.81 -15.12 4.89
CA GLU A 420 2.76 -14.83 5.98
C GLU A 420 3.50 -16.11 6.42
N GLN A 421 2.78 -17.22 6.55
CA GLN A 421 3.38 -18.53 6.82
C GLN A 421 4.30 -18.97 5.68
N LEU A 422 3.91 -18.74 4.43
CA LEU A 422 4.76 -19.00 3.27
C LEU A 422 6.04 -18.16 3.34
N LEU A 423 5.94 -16.86 3.62
CA LEU A 423 7.09 -15.96 3.77
C LEU A 423 8.03 -16.42 4.89
N ALA A 424 7.48 -16.66 6.09
CA ALA A 424 8.25 -17.10 7.25
C ALA A 424 8.93 -18.45 6.99
N PHE A 425 8.25 -19.37 6.30
CA PHE A 425 8.79 -20.65 5.90
C PHE A 425 9.94 -20.49 4.90
N MET A 426 9.78 -19.71 3.83
CA MET A 426 10.84 -19.45 2.85
C MET A 426 12.07 -18.83 3.51
N GLN A 427 11.87 -17.85 4.40
CA GLN A 427 12.94 -17.25 5.19
C GLN A 427 13.67 -18.30 6.02
N SER A 428 12.96 -19.20 6.71
CA SER A 428 13.57 -20.28 7.51
C SER A 428 14.44 -21.23 6.67
N LYS A 429 14.19 -21.32 5.36
CA LYS A 429 14.97 -22.11 4.41
C LYS A 429 16.06 -21.30 3.70
N SER A 430 16.27 -20.06 4.12
CA SER A 430 17.22 -19.10 3.54
C SER A 430 16.96 -18.75 2.08
N ILE A 431 15.70 -18.91 1.63
CA ILE A 431 15.26 -18.32 0.36
C ILE A 431 15.12 -16.82 0.57
N SER A 432 15.63 -16.01 -0.36
CA SER A 432 15.58 -14.54 -0.26
C SER A 432 14.91 -13.86 -1.46
N ASP A 433 14.75 -14.57 -2.58
CA ASP A 433 13.95 -14.13 -3.74
C ASP A 433 12.61 -14.85 -3.73
N TYR A 434 11.52 -14.08 -3.57
CA TYR A 434 10.17 -14.61 -3.40
C TYR A 434 9.30 -14.45 -4.66
N ARG A 435 9.85 -13.93 -5.76
CA ARG A 435 9.09 -13.62 -6.98
C ARG A 435 8.32 -14.82 -7.52
N LEU A 436 9.00 -15.96 -7.69
CA LEU A 436 8.36 -17.17 -8.22
C LEU A 436 7.38 -17.81 -7.25
N ALA A 437 7.74 -17.89 -5.97
CA ALA A 437 6.88 -18.48 -4.96
C ALA A 437 5.57 -17.70 -4.84
N PHE A 438 5.62 -16.37 -4.78
CA PHE A 438 4.40 -15.56 -4.72
C PHE A 438 3.66 -15.48 -6.06
N ALA A 439 4.33 -15.62 -7.21
CA ALA A 439 3.66 -15.81 -8.49
C ALA A 439 2.82 -17.10 -8.51
N PHE A 440 3.38 -18.23 -8.06
CA PHE A 440 2.64 -19.49 -7.98
C PHE A 440 1.53 -19.44 -6.93
N TYR A 441 1.78 -18.86 -5.76
CA TYR A 441 0.74 -18.61 -4.74
C TYR A 441 -0.39 -17.75 -5.32
N GLY A 442 -0.04 -16.68 -6.03
CA GLY A 442 -0.95 -15.77 -6.70
C GLY A 442 -1.82 -16.48 -7.74
N GLU A 443 -1.21 -17.31 -8.58
CA GLU A 443 -1.92 -18.09 -9.58
C GLU A 443 -2.85 -19.12 -8.94
N LEU A 444 -2.39 -19.87 -7.94
CA LEU A 444 -3.16 -20.93 -7.30
C LEU A 444 -4.42 -20.41 -6.59
N ASN A 445 -4.35 -19.20 -6.02
CA ASN A 445 -5.51 -18.54 -5.41
C ASN A 445 -6.34 -17.74 -6.42
N GLY A 446 -5.69 -17.14 -7.42
CA GLY A 446 -6.29 -16.13 -8.28
C GLY A 446 -6.49 -14.78 -7.58
N PHE A 447 -6.51 -13.70 -8.36
CA PHE A 447 -6.52 -12.33 -7.83
C PHE A 447 -7.66 -12.06 -6.86
N ALA A 448 -8.87 -12.49 -7.17
CA ALA A 448 -10.06 -12.24 -6.35
C ALA A 448 -9.96 -12.81 -4.93
N ASN A 449 -9.22 -13.90 -4.74
CA ASN A 449 -9.08 -14.57 -3.46
C ASN A 449 -7.82 -14.15 -2.70
N LEU A 450 -6.97 -13.29 -3.27
CA LEU A 450 -5.85 -12.70 -2.53
C LEU A 450 -6.38 -11.76 -1.44
N THR A 451 -5.81 -11.84 -0.26
CA THR A 451 -6.23 -10.98 0.86
C THR A 451 -5.67 -9.56 0.69
N ARG A 452 -6.39 -8.57 1.23
CA ARG A 452 -6.04 -7.15 1.12
C ARG A 452 -4.68 -6.85 1.72
N ASP A 453 -4.39 -7.41 2.90
CA ASP A 453 -3.09 -7.32 3.58
C ASP A 453 -1.93 -7.84 2.70
N PHE A 454 -2.15 -8.89 1.92
CA PHE A 454 -1.16 -9.35 0.94
C PHE A 454 -1.00 -8.33 -0.19
N THR A 455 -2.09 -7.90 -0.82
CA THR A 455 -2.04 -6.98 -1.97
C THR A 455 -1.55 -5.57 -1.60
N ASP A 456 -1.75 -5.14 -0.35
CA ASP A 456 -1.34 -3.85 0.17
C ASP A 456 0.19 -3.68 0.24
N ASN A 457 0.94 -4.79 0.22
CA ASN A 457 2.40 -4.76 0.04
C ASN A 457 2.82 -4.07 -1.27
N LEU A 458 1.92 -4.02 -2.25
CA LEU A 458 2.07 -3.25 -3.48
C LEU A 458 1.12 -2.04 -3.51
N LEU A 459 -0.16 -2.26 -3.18
CA LEU A 459 -1.25 -1.32 -3.48
C LEU A 459 -1.50 -0.22 -2.45
N ASN A 460 -1.07 -0.37 -1.20
CA ASN A 460 -1.33 0.67 -0.19
C ASN A 460 -0.44 1.90 -0.49
N VAL A 461 -1.05 3.06 -0.77
CA VAL A 461 -0.40 4.31 -1.20
C VAL A 461 -0.61 5.50 -0.25
N ASP A 462 -1.23 5.28 0.90
CA ASP A 462 -1.75 6.39 1.72
C ASP A 462 -0.67 7.14 2.52
N GLU A 463 0.53 6.57 2.64
CA GLU A 463 1.72 7.22 3.24
C GLU A 463 2.85 7.46 2.22
N LYS A 464 2.56 7.20 0.94
CA LYS A 464 3.56 7.05 -0.12
C LYS A 464 3.81 8.37 -0.87
N GLY A 465 5.08 8.68 -1.12
CA GLY A 465 5.49 9.86 -1.89
C GLY A 465 4.96 9.84 -3.33
N VAL A 466 5.03 10.99 -4.03
CA VAL A 466 4.51 11.13 -5.42
C VAL A 466 5.06 10.05 -6.36
N ASP A 467 6.34 9.71 -6.22
CA ASP A 467 7.01 8.69 -7.04
C ASP A 467 6.43 7.29 -6.86
N GLU A 468 5.98 6.95 -5.65
CA GLU A 468 5.40 5.65 -5.34
C GLU A 468 3.99 5.51 -5.89
N LYS A 469 3.19 6.59 -5.84
CA LYS A 469 1.86 6.60 -6.48
C LYS A 469 1.98 6.43 -7.99
N LYS A 470 2.97 7.09 -8.60
CA LYS A 470 3.26 6.94 -10.03
C LYS A 470 3.68 5.51 -10.36
N TYR A 471 4.62 4.93 -9.61
CA TYR A 471 5.06 3.56 -9.77
C TYR A 471 3.89 2.57 -9.74
N VAL A 472 3.02 2.66 -8.73
CA VAL A 472 1.86 1.77 -8.59
C VAL A 472 0.88 1.92 -9.77
N ALA A 473 0.68 3.15 -10.26
CA ALA A 473 -0.14 3.38 -11.45
C ALA A 473 0.48 2.80 -12.72
N ASP A 474 1.80 2.86 -12.87
CA ASP A 474 2.51 2.31 -14.02
C ASP A 474 2.50 0.77 -14.01
N VAL A 475 2.71 0.15 -12.84
CA VAL A 475 2.51 -1.30 -12.65
C VAL A 475 1.07 -1.68 -13.01
N TYR A 476 0.07 -0.99 -12.48
CA TYR A 476 -1.33 -1.28 -12.79
C TYR A 476 -1.59 -1.29 -14.30
N LYS A 477 -1.12 -0.24 -15.02
CA LYS A 477 -1.32 -0.12 -16.47
C LYS A 477 -0.67 -1.26 -17.23
N GLU A 478 0.53 -1.64 -16.83
CA GLU A 478 1.23 -2.78 -17.44
C GLU A 478 0.43 -4.07 -17.23
N LEU A 479 0.01 -4.37 -16.00
CA LEU A 479 -0.73 -5.60 -15.71
C LEU A 479 -2.07 -5.63 -16.46
N TYR A 480 -2.80 -4.51 -16.47
CA TYR A 480 -4.06 -4.38 -17.19
C TYR A 480 -3.87 -4.59 -18.71
N GLY A 481 -2.85 -3.95 -19.29
CA GLY A 481 -2.53 -4.08 -20.71
C GLY A 481 -2.13 -5.50 -21.12
N GLN A 482 -1.33 -6.19 -20.31
CA GLN A 482 -0.95 -7.58 -20.58
C GLN A 482 -2.14 -8.56 -20.50
N LEU A 483 -3.09 -8.32 -19.60
CA LEU A 483 -4.24 -9.20 -19.40
C LEU A 483 -5.36 -8.95 -20.41
N LEU A 484 -5.63 -7.69 -20.74
CA LEU A 484 -6.83 -7.28 -21.48
C LEU A 484 -6.51 -6.70 -22.86
N GLY A 485 -5.23 -6.58 -23.22
CA GLY A 485 -4.80 -6.08 -24.54
C GLY A 485 -5.13 -4.62 -24.81
N THR A 486 -5.50 -3.86 -23.78
CA THR A 486 -5.98 -2.47 -23.89
C THR A 486 -5.37 -1.58 -22.82
N ASP A 487 -5.19 -0.29 -23.13
CA ASP A 487 -4.76 0.70 -22.14
C ASP A 487 -5.95 1.02 -21.20
N PRO A 488 -5.81 0.90 -19.87
CA PRO A 488 -6.91 1.21 -18.96
C PRO A 488 -7.27 2.70 -18.94
N THR A 489 -6.42 3.59 -19.45
CA THR A 489 -6.64 5.04 -19.49
C THR A 489 -7.54 5.46 -20.67
N LEU A 490 -8.13 6.65 -20.58
CA LEU A 490 -8.90 7.22 -21.68
C LEU A 490 -7.95 7.76 -22.77
N PRO A 491 -8.26 7.58 -24.07
CA PRO A 491 -7.52 8.22 -25.15
C PRO A 491 -7.53 9.74 -24.93
N LYS A 492 -6.36 10.38 -25.02
CA LYS A 492 -6.23 11.83 -24.82
C LYS A 492 -6.97 12.69 -25.87
N ASP A 493 -7.44 12.08 -26.96
CA ASP A 493 -7.91 12.78 -28.18
C ASP A 493 -9.36 12.46 -28.61
N LYS A 494 -10.26 12.03 -27.70
CA LYS A 494 -11.69 11.97 -28.03
C LYS A 494 -12.53 12.62 -26.94
N SER A 495 -12.90 13.87 -27.17
CA SER A 495 -14.06 14.50 -26.56
C SER A 495 -15.31 13.68 -26.90
N VAL A 496 -15.73 12.82 -25.97
CA VAL A 496 -17.12 12.36 -25.95
C VAL A 496 -17.93 13.57 -25.52
N MET A 497 -18.83 14.03 -26.40
CA MET A 497 -19.79 15.10 -26.13
C MET A 497 -20.45 14.85 -24.78
N VAL A 498 -20.06 15.63 -23.77
CA VAL A 498 -20.79 15.79 -22.52
C VAL A 498 -21.47 17.14 -22.65
N ASP A 499 -22.79 17.15 -22.45
CA ASP A 499 -23.60 18.36 -22.45
C ASP A 499 -22.97 19.44 -21.58
N GLU A 500 -22.88 20.63 -22.17
CA GLU A 500 -22.31 21.87 -21.63
C GLU A 500 -20.96 21.68 -20.92
N GLU A 501 -19.90 21.78 -21.72
CA GLU A 501 -18.63 22.35 -21.29
C GLU A 501 -18.88 23.67 -20.52
N THR A 502 -19.09 23.58 -19.21
CA THR A 502 -18.51 24.59 -18.34
C THR A 502 -17.01 24.50 -18.55
N SER A 503 -16.53 25.45 -19.36
CA SER A 503 -15.14 25.87 -19.51
C SER A 503 -14.19 25.13 -18.57
N ILE A 504 -13.32 24.32 -19.16
CA ILE A 504 -12.06 23.92 -18.55
C ILE A 504 -11.32 25.22 -18.26
N ASP A 505 -11.51 25.76 -17.06
CA ASP A 505 -10.42 26.47 -16.42
C ASP A 505 -9.40 25.40 -16.09
N GLU A 506 -8.35 25.33 -16.91
CA GLU A 506 -7.06 24.86 -16.44
C GLU A 506 -6.67 25.75 -15.25
N VAL A 507 -7.18 25.45 -14.06
CA VAL A 507 -6.55 25.95 -12.84
C VAL A 507 -5.36 25.05 -12.60
N ASP A 508 -4.27 25.48 -13.22
CA ASP A 508 -2.89 25.18 -12.90
C ASP A 508 -2.62 25.46 -11.41
N PHE A 509 -3.04 24.52 -10.55
CA PHE A 509 -3.07 24.65 -9.09
C PHE A 509 -1.68 24.53 -8.42
N SER A 510 -0.60 24.90 -9.11
CA SER A 510 0.73 24.96 -8.49
C SER A 510 1.51 26.20 -8.87
N TYR A 511 1.45 26.67 -10.12
CA TYR A 511 2.24 27.83 -10.54
C TYR A 511 1.54 29.16 -10.29
N GLU A 512 0.20 29.19 -10.36
CA GLU A 512 -0.56 30.39 -10.04
C GLU A 512 -0.37 30.79 -8.57
N ASP A 513 -0.46 29.84 -7.65
CA ASP A 513 -0.17 30.07 -6.24
C ASP A 513 1.29 30.48 -6.01
N GLN A 514 2.25 29.87 -6.71
CA GLN A 514 3.67 30.24 -6.61
C GLN A 514 3.94 31.68 -7.05
N ILE A 515 3.36 32.13 -8.17
CA ILE A 515 3.52 33.50 -8.68
C ILE A 515 2.72 34.48 -7.83
N ASN A 516 1.53 34.13 -7.38
CA ASN A 516 0.75 34.97 -6.48
C ASN A 516 1.43 35.12 -5.11
N GLU A 517 2.03 34.07 -4.56
CA GLU A 517 2.86 34.12 -3.36
C GLU A 517 4.10 34.99 -3.58
N PHE A 518 4.85 34.74 -4.66
CA PHE A 518 6.01 35.54 -5.03
C PHE A 518 5.67 37.04 -5.20
N LEU A 519 4.58 37.38 -5.91
CA LEU A 519 4.18 38.77 -6.13
C LEU A 519 3.67 39.43 -4.86
N ARG A 520 3.02 38.66 -3.98
CA ARG A 520 2.60 39.10 -2.64
C ARG A 520 3.82 39.41 -1.77
N ASP A 521 4.82 38.54 -1.78
CA ASP A 521 6.00 38.62 -0.92
C ASP A 521 7.08 39.56 -1.44
N CYS A 522 7.17 39.78 -2.75
CA CYS A 522 8.16 40.70 -3.33
C CYS A 522 7.85 42.17 -2.98
N GLY A 523 6.63 42.48 -2.52
CA GLY A 523 6.21 43.81 -2.08
C GLY A 523 6.19 44.88 -3.18
N CYS A 524 6.28 44.50 -4.46
CA CYS A 524 6.32 45.44 -5.57
C CYS A 524 4.96 45.55 -6.25
N SER A 525 4.21 46.61 -5.94
CA SER A 525 2.87 46.85 -6.51
C SER A 525 2.86 46.99 -8.03
N GLY A 526 3.96 47.47 -8.61
CA GLY A 526 4.15 47.58 -10.05
C GLY A 526 4.26 46.22 -10.75
N ALA A 527 4.77 45.19 -10.08
CA ALA A 527 4.98 43.87 -10.65
C ALA A 527 3.66 43.12 -10.91
N LYS A 528 2.60 43.43 -10.16
CA LYS A 528 1.27 42.85 -10.38
C LYS A 528 0.70 43.16 -11.77
N LYS A 529 1.17 44.22 -12.42
CA LYS A 529 0.75 44.58 -13.79
C LYS A 529 1.30 43.62 -14.83
N ASP A 530 2.38 42.92 -14.51
CA ASP A 530 3.06 41.98 -15.41
C ASP A 530 2.73 40.51 -15.05
N ILE A 531 1.72 40.27 -14.20
CA ILE A 531 1.37 38.94 -13.67
C ILE A 531 1.17 37.89 -14.76
N SER A 532 0.47 38.23 -15.84
CA SER A 532 0.22 37.33 -16.96
C SER A 532 1.51 36.91 -17.66
N VAL A 533 2.51 37.80 -17.74
CA VAL A 533 3.82 37.52 -18.33
C VAL A 533 4.64 36.64 -17.38
N TYR A 534 4.58 36.88 -16.06
CA TYR A 534 5.22 36.00 -15.07
C TYR A 534 4.61 34.60 -15.07
N MET A 535 3.29 34.46 -15.17
CA MET A 535 2.63 33.16 -15.27
C MET A 535 3.08 32.39 -16.50
N GLU A 536 3.05 33.03 -17.68
CA GLU A 536 3.46 32.41 -18.94
C GLU A 536 4.91 31.89 -18.90
N ILE A 537 5.84 32.68 -18.36
CA ILE A 537 7.25 32.31 -18.25
C ILE A 537 7.45 31.25 -17.15
N CYS A 538 6.68 31.30 -16.06
CA CYS A 538 6.73 30.30 -14.99
C CYS A 538 6.28 28.92 -15.48
N VAL A 539 5.20 28.87 -16.28
CA VAL A 539 4.71 27.63 -16.90
C VAL A 539 5.74 27.06 -17.86
N ARG A 540 6.37 27.90 -18.69
CA ARG A 540 7.44 27.49 -19.63
C ARG A 540 8.61 26.82 -18.91
N HIS A 541 9.02 27.36 -17.76
CA HIS A 541 10.14 26.86 -16.96
C HIS A 541 9.72 25.87 -15.87
N ARG A 542 8.44 25.50 -15.81
CA ARG A 542 7.85 24.61 -14.79
C ARG A 542 8.14 25.06 -13.35
N GLY A 543 8.12 26.36 -13.08
CA GLY A 543 8.29 26.97 -11.75
C GLY A 543 9.24 28.16 -11.70
N ILE A 544 9.40 28.74 -10.50
CA ILE A 544 10.32 29.85 -10.23
C ILE A 544 11.75 29.31 -10.06
N SER A 545 12.50 29.26 -11.16
CA SER A 545 13.91 28.80 -11.24
C SER A 545 14.89 29.94 -11.56
N ALA A 546 16.19 29.62 -11.67
CA ALA A 546 17.19 30.57 -12.16
C ALA A 546 16.95 30.98 -13.62
N ASP A 547 16.46 30.04 -14.45
CA ASP A 547 16.11 30.29 -15.86
C ASP A 547 14.85 31.15 -15.98
N PHE A 548 13.85 30.93 -15.13
CA PHE A 548 12.71 31.84 -14.98
C PHE A 548 13.17 33.28 -14.68
N LEU A 549 14.10 33.46 -13.73
CA LEU A 549 14.64 34.77 -13.39
C LEU A 549 15.44 35.40 -14.54
N SER A 550 16.15 34.59 -15.33
CA SER A 550 16.88 35.06 -16.52
C SER A 550 15.93 35.58 -17.58
N ASP A 551 14.87 34.82 -17.88
CA ASP A 551 13.92 35.17 -18.94
C ASP A 551 13.10 36.42 -18.60
N ILE A 552 12.65 36.57 -17.36
CA ILE A 552 11.89 37.79 -16.97
C ILE A 552 12.77 39.05 -16.94
N LYS A 553 14.11 38.94 -16.86
CA LYS A 553 15.02 40.09 -16.94
C LYS A 553 15.10 40.66 -18.35
N GLU A 554 15.06 39.77 -19.34
CA GLU A 554 15.25 40.09 -20.75
C GLU A 554 13.91 40.20 -21.53
N ASP A 555 12.77 39.78 -20.94
CA ASP A 555 11.47 39.86 -21.63
C ASP A 555 11.01 41.32 -21.83
N PRO A 556 10.81 41.77 -23.09
CA PRO A 556 10.52 43.15 -23.42
C PRO A 556 9.11 43.60 -23.00
N ARG A 557 8.24 42.67 -22.60
CA ARG A 557 6.87 42.95 -22.12
C ARG A 557 6.87 43.39 -20.66
N ILE A 558 7.90 43.02 -19.89
CA ILE A 558 7.99 43.35 -18.47
C ILE A 558 8.13 44.86 -18.26
N ASN A 559 7.32 45.40 -17.35
CA ASN A 559 7.34 46.80 -16.94
C ASN A 559 7.24 47.78 -18.13
N SER A 560 6.44 47.41 -19.13
CA SER A 560 6.25 48.15 -20.38
C SER A 560 7.57 48.48 -21.10
N GLY A 561 8.50 47.52 -21.17
CA GLY A 561 9.78 47.65 -21.88
C GLY A 561 10.87 48.41 -21.11
N LYS A 562 10.65 48.74 -19.83
CA LYS A 562 11.65 49.40 -18.97
C LYS A 562 12.54 48.42 -18.20
N GLY A 563 12.34 47.11 -18.42
CA GLY A 563 13.06 46.02 -17.78
C GLY A 563 12.57 45.69 -16.37
N LEU A 564 12.98 44.52 -15.88
CA LEU A 564 12.55 43.96 -14.60
C LEU A 564 12.83 44.91 -13.43
N GLN A 565 11.81 45.08 -12.59
CA GLN A 565 11.89 45.97 -11.43
C GLN A 565 12.92 45.43 -10.42
N LYS A 566 13.89 46.25 -10.01
CA LYS A 566 15.01 45.86 -9.12
C LYS A 566 14.57 45.19 -7.81
N THR A 567 13.41 45.55 -7.28
CA THR A 567 12.85 44.94 -6.05
C THR A 567 12.47 43.49 -6.27
N VAL A 568 11.85 43.19 -7.41
CA VAL A 568 11.46 41.83 -7.84
C VAL A 568 12.70 40.98 -8.05
N GLN A 569 13.69 41.53 -8.77
CA GLN A 569 14.97 40.88 -9.02
C GLN A 569 15.67 40.50 -7.70
N LYS A 570 15.82 41.44 -6.76
CA LYS A 570 16.49 41.18 -5.47
C LYS A 570 15.76 40.15 -4.61
N TYR A 571 14.42 40.14 -4.65
CA TYR A 571 13.63 39.14 -3.93
C TYR A 571 13.91 37.73 -4.47
N LEU A 572 13.85 37.56 -5.79
CA LEU A 572 14.11 36.26 -6.43
C LEU A 572 15.55 35.80 -6.26
N GLU A 573 16.53 36.69 -6.41
CA GLU A 573 17.96 36.37 -6.17
C GLU A 573 18.22 35.92 -4.73
N LYS A 574 17.55 36.52 -3.74
CA LYS A 574 17.64 36.13 -2.32
C LYS A 574 16.90 34.81 -2.03
N LYS A 575 15.74 34.58 -2.67
CA LYS A 575 14.96 33.35 -2.55
C LYS A 575 15.70 32.16 -3.16
N LEU A 576 16.43 32.40 -4.24
CA LEU A 576 17.21 31.38 -4.95
C LEU A 576 18.62 31.15 -4.36
N ASN A 577 19.16 32.06 -3.52
CA ASN A 577 20.47 31.91 -2.86
C ASN A 577 20.51 32.48 -1.41
N PRO A 578 20.12 31.69 -0.38
CA PRO A 578 20.07 32.18 1.01
C PRO A 578 21.37 31.90 1.80
N THR A 579 22.34 32.83 1.80
CA THR A 579 23.34 32.96 2.90
C THR A 579 24.15 34.26 2.78
N GLN A 580 24.13 35.12 3.83
CA GLN A 580 25.29 35.88 4.36
C GLN A 580 24.89 36.94 5.45
N GLY A 581 25.33 36.71 6.70
CA GLY A 581 25.74 37.71 7.71
C GLY A 581 24.65 38.51 8.47
N LYS A 582 24.71 38.82 9.78
CA LYS A 582 25.87 39.02 10.68
C LYS A 582 25.51 38.91 12.19
N ASN A 583 26.32 38.12 12.91
CA ASN A 583 26.86 38.17 14.29
C ASN A 583 26.42 39.21 15.34
N ARG A 584 26.16 38.72 16.59
CA ARG A 584 26.67 39.32 17.86
C ARG A 584 26.73 38.32 19.07
N ARG A 585 27.99 37.95 19.41
CA ARG A 585 28.68 37.53 20.66
C ARG A 585 27.98 36.95 21.93
N VAL A 586 28.10 35.61 22.08
CA VAL A 586 28.66 34.70 23.14
C VAL A 586 28.60 35.02 24.67
N LYS A 587 28.01 34.07 25.45
CA LYS A 587 28.61 33.17 26.50
C LYS A 587 27.47 32.47 27.27
N GLY A 588 27.38 31.16 27.51
CA GLY A 588 28.16 29.96 27.22
C GLY A 588 27.38 28.69 27.64
N ASN A 589 28.04 27.53 27.48
CA ASN A 589 27.70 26.16 27.89
C ASN A 589 27.14 25.20 26.82
N ASN A 590 27.86 24.07 26.70
CA ASN A 590 27.64 22.87 25.91
C ASN A 590 26.19 22.35 25.94
N LYS A 591 25.68 21.95 24.77
CA LYS A 591 25.47 20.54 24.39
C LYS A 591 24.80 20.46 23.02
N ASP A 592 25.37 19.63 22.14
CA ASP A 592 24.67 19.09 20.98
C ASP A 592 23.35 18.42 21.41
N LYS A 593 22.26 18.75 20.70
CA LYS A 593 21.10 17.89 20.42
C LYS A 593 20.19 18.55 19.37
N ASP A 594 19.81 17.73 18.38
CA ASP A 594 18.59 17.79 17.55
C ASP A 594 18.34 18.96 16.58
N LEU A 595 18.48 18.66 15.28
CA LEU A 595 17.78 19.35 14.19
C LEU A 595 16.82 18.38 13.50
N THR A 596 15.72 18.05 14.18
CA THR A 596 14.48 17.60 13.54
C THR A 596 13.68 18.84 13.14
N LEU A 597 13.41 19.01 11.85
CA LEU A 597 12.49 20.04 11.36
C LEU A 597 11.05 19.67 11.78
N PHE A 598 10.53 20.49 12.71
CA PHE A 598 9.20 20.50 13.33
C PHE A 598 9.02 19.59 14.57
N PRO A 599 8.79 20.18 15.76
CA PRO A 599 8.53 19.43 16.98
C PRO A 599 7.13 18.80 16.92
N LYS A 600 6.94 17.65 17.60
CA LYS A 600 5.61 17.18 18.00
C LYS A 600 4.90 18.37 18.65
N GLU A 601 3.78 18.84 18.11
CA GLU A 601 3.03 19.91 18.77
C GLU A 601 2.54 19.36 20.11
N GLU A 602 3.19 19.75 21.20
CA GLU A 602 2.68 19.49 22.53
C GLU A 602 1.39 20.30 22.72
N LEU A 603 0.39 19.70 23.37
CA LEU A 603 -0.85 20.38 23.72
C LEU A 603 -0.48 21.67 24.49
N PRO A 604 -0.89 22.87 24.01
CA PRO A 604 -0.51 24.13 24.62
C PRO A 604 -0.74 24.16 26.14
N ASP A 605 0.01 24.98 26.88
CA ASP A 605 -0.20 25.13 28.33
C ASP A 605 -1.54 25.85 28.59
N LEU A 606 -2.59 25.06 28.77
CA LEU A 606 -3.94 25.53 29.04
C LEU A 606 -4.15 25.71 30.54
N LYS A 607 -4.55 26.91 30.96
CA LYS A 607 -4.83 27.24 32.38
C LYS A 607 -5.89 26.32 32.94
N SER A 608 -6.92 26.03 32.15
CA SER A 608 -8.00 25.10 32.46
C SER A 608 -7.52 23.68 32.79
N LEU A 609 -6.38 23.22 32.23
CA LEU A 609 -5.84 21.87 32.43
C LEU A 609 -4.77 21.77 33.51
N LYS A 610 -4.29 22.89 34.08
CA LYS A 610 -3.17 22.88 35.05
C LYS A 610 -3.38 21.95 36.24
N LYS A 611 -4.60 21.95 36.81
CA LYS A 611 -4.96 21.08 37.95
C LYS A 611 -5.06 19.59 37.55
N LEU A 612 -5.46 19.32 36.30
CA LEU A 612 -5.58 17.96 35.77
C LEU A 612 -4.21 17.35 35.44
N ARG A 613 -3.31 18.17 34.86
CA ARG A 613 -1.93 17.77 34.53
C ARG A 613 -1.08 17.54 35.79
N SER A 614 -1.18 18.42 36.78
CA SER A 614 -0.34 18.33 37.99
C SER A 614 -0.77 17.23 38.98
N SER A 615 -2.01 16.73 38.88
CA SER A 615 -2.53 15.71 39.78
C SER A 615 -2.24 14.28 39.35
N ASN A 616 -1.97 14.03 38.06
CA ASN A 616 -1.70 12.67 37.56
C ASN A 616 -0.89 12.67 36.24
N LYS A 617 0.35 12.18 36.28
CA LYS A 617 1.24 12.07 35.11
C LYS A 617 0.67 11.21 33.97
N LYS A 618 -0.20 10.24 34.27
CA LYS A 618 -0.88 9.42 33.24
C LYS A 618 -1.96 10.22 32.50
N VAL A 619 -2.65 11.12 33.20
CA VAL A 619 -3.66 12.02 32.61
C VAL A 619 -2.99 13.06 31.74
N GLU A 620 -1.89 13.64 32.21
CA GLU A 620 -1.07 14.58 31.42
C GLU A 620 -0.56 13.92 30.13
N LYS A 621 0.02 12.73 30.23
CA LYS A 621 0.45 11.96 29.06
C LYS A 621 -0.71 11.70 28.10
N ARG A 622 -1.88 11.27 28.61
CA ARG A 622 -3.04 10.96 27.77
C ARG A 622 -3.57 12.18 27.01
N LEU A 623 -3.64 13.35 27.66
CA LEU A 623 -4.04 14.59 27.01
C LEU A 623 -3.08 14.98 25.88
N ASN A 624 -1.78 14.79 26.09
CA ASN A 624 -0.76 15.06 25.07
C ASN A 624 -0.82 14.04 23.93
N ASP A 625 -1.04 12.75 24.23
CA ASP A 625 -1.20 11.69 23.22
C ASP A 625 -2.44 11.95 22.35
N ASN A 626 -3.57 12.32 22.97
CA ASN A 626 -4.79 12.67 22.24
C ASN A 626 -4.60 13.89 21.35
N TRP A 627 -3.88 14.91 21.83
CA TRP A 627 -3.58 16.09 21.04
C TRP A 627 -2.67 15.79 19.85
N ALA A 628 -1.59 15.03 20.08
CA ALA A 628 -0.67 14.63 19.02
C ALA A 628 -1.39 13.80 17.95
N TYR A 629 -2.20 12.82 18.38
CA TYR A 629 -3.01 12.00 17.48
C TYR A 629 -3.98 12.84 16.63
N THR A 630 -4.67 13.82 17.23
CA THR A 630 -5.58 14.66 16.46
C THR A 630 -4.86 15.69 15.58
N ALA A 631 -3.61 16.03 15.88
CA ALA A 631 -2.81 16.98 15.11
C ALA A 631 -2.21 16.37 13.84
N GLU A 632 -1.98 15.06 13.78
CA GLU A 632 -1.41 14.36 12.61
C GLU A 632 -2.24 14.55 11.31
N GLY A 633 -3.53 14.86 11.44
CA GLY A 633 -4.44 15.10 10.31
C GLY A 633 -4.63 16.57 9.88
N TYR A 634 -3.91 17.53 10.48
CA TYR A 634 -4.11 18.96 10.17
C TYR A 634 -2.79 19.74 10.11
N ASP A 635 -2.58 20.47 9.00
CA ASP A 635 -1.39 21.33 8.81
C ASP A 635 -1.30 22.51 9.81
N CYS A 636 -2.41 22.83 10.49
CA CYS A 636 -2.45 23.83 11.55
C CYS A 636 -3.61 23.59 12.52
N MET A 637 -3.56 24.24 13.70
CA MET A 637 -4.64 24.22 14.69
C MET A 637 -5.93 24.89 14.15
N SER A 638 -6.80 24.12 13.51
CA SER A 638 -8.09 24.53 12.93
C SER A 638 -9.26 24.31 13.92
N ASP A 639 -10.47 24.84 13.63
CA ASP A 639 -11.66 24.53 14.46
C ASP A 639 -11.96 23.04 14.42
N LYS A 640 -11.83 22.40 13.25
CA LYS A 640 -12.02 20.94 13.09
C LYS A 640 -11.03 20.13 13.93
N HIS A 641 -9.77 20.57 14.02
CA HIS A 641 -8.77 19.94 14.89
C HIS A 641 -9.16 20.08 16.38
N ILE A 642 -9.50 21.31 16.83
CA ILE A 642 -9.89 21.56 18.22
C ILE A 642 -11.13 20.72 18.59
N ASP A 643 -12.13 20.68 17.72
CA ASP A 643 -13.36 19.91 17.94
C ASP A 643 -13.06 18.41 18.01
N TYR A 644 -12.16 17.91 17.16
CA TYR A 644 -11.76 16.51 17.18
C TYR A 644 -11.05 16.11 18.47
N PHE A 645 -10.11 16.94 18.93
CA PHE A 645 -9.41 16.75 20.20
C PHE A 645 -10.38 16.71 21.40
N LEU A 646 -11.33 17.66 21.44
CA LEU A 646 -12.33 17.74 22.51
C LEU A 646 -13.27 16.54 22.51
N HIS A 647 -13.69 16.09 21.33
CA HIS A 647 -14.55 14.92 21.18
C HIS A 647 -13.84 13.66 21.71
N LEU A 648 -12.57 13.47 21.37
CA LEU A 648 -11.78 12.33 21.83
C LEU A 648 -11.65 12.31 23.37
N CYS A 649 -11.32 13.45 23.97
CA CYS A 649 -11.22 13.58 25.42
C CYS A 649 -12.56 13.35 26.15
N LYS A 650 -13.68 13.83 25.56
CA LYS A 650 -15.03 13.60 26.11
C LYS A 650 -15.45 12.13 26.03
N LYS A 651 -15.15 11.46 24.91
CA LYS A 651 -15.46 10.04 24.72
C LYS A 651 -14.77 9.17 25.79
N GLU A 652 -13.50 9.44 26.07
CA GLU A 652 -12.76 8.77 27.15
C GLU A 652 -13.30 9.12 28.54
N SER A 653 -13.69 10.37 28.76
CA SER A 653 -14.28 10.83 30.02
C SER A 653 -15.62 10.17 30.36
N ARG A 654 -16.41 9.82 29.34
CA ARG A 654 -17.68 9.08 29.48
C ARG A 654 -17.49 7.56 29.61
N GLY A 655 -16.25 7.06 29.48
CA GLY A 655 -15.96 5.63 29.52
C GLY A 655 -16.38 4.88 28.24
N GLU A 656 -16.65 5.60 27.15
CA GLU A 656 -17.03 5.03 25.85
C GLU A 656 -15.83 4.47 25.07
N SER A 657 -14.61 4.70 25.55
CA SER A 657 -13.38 4.08 25.05
C SER A 657 -13.10 2.75 25.77
N LYS A 658 -13.00 1.65 25.00
CA LYS A 658 -12.68 0.32 25.54
C LYS A 658 -11.20 0.19 25.95
N SER A 659 -10.32 0.98 25.34
CA SER A 659 -8.86 0.86 25.47
C SER A 659 -8.22 1.92 26.38
N HIS A 660 -8.91 3.02 26.69
CA HIS A 660 -8.35 4.15 27.47
C HIS A 660 -9.36 4.68 28.49
N LYS A 661 -9.00 4.68 29.77
CA LYS A 661 -9.84 5.10 30.90
C LYS A 661 -9.20 6.21 31.75
N GLU A 662 -8.07 6.73 31.31
CA GLU A 662 -7.26 7.71 32.04
C GLU A 662 -8.01 9.02 32.26
N LEU A 663 -8.94 9.39 31.36
CA LEU A 663 -9.74 10.61 31.46
C LEU A 663 -11.13 10.40 32.08
N LEU A 664 -11.47 9.17 32.52
CA LEU A 664 -12.79 8.80 33.03
C LEU A 664 -13.23 9.72 34.17
N ASN A 665 -14.37 10.40 34.02
CA ASN A 665 -14.92 11.40 34.96
C ASN A 665 -14.02 12.62 35.23
N LEU A 666 -12.94 12.83 34.46
CA LEU A 666 -11.96 13.90 34.68
C LEU A 666 -12.09 15.04 33.67
N PHE A 667 -12.59 14.77 32.45
CA PHE A 667 -12.75 15.78 31.39
C PHE A 667 -14.24 16.11 31.16
N THR A 668 -14.81 16.97 32.01
CA THR A 668 -16.24 17.31 32.00
C THR A 668 -16.63 18.24 30.83
N ASP A 669 -17.92 18.33 30.51
CA ASP A 669 -18.40 19.26 29.48
C ASP A 669 -18.09 20.73 29.80
N GLU A 670 -18.08 21.10 31.08
CA GLU A 670 -17.66 22.43 31.53
C GLU A 670 -16.16 22.66 31.35
N LEU A 671 -15.32 21.64 31.61
CA LEU A 671 -13.89 21.71 31.35
C LEU A 671 -13.62 21.81 29.84
N ALA A 672 -14.32 21.02 29.03
CA ALA A 672 -14.17 21.02 27.58
C ALA A 672 -14.49 22.39 26.96
N ARG A 673 -15.56 23.08 27.40
CA ARG A 673 -15.86 24.45 26.93
C ARG A 673 -14.76 25.46 27.27
N ARG A 674 -14.12 25.32 28.45
CA ARG A 674 -13.00 26.18 28.85
C ARG A 674 -11.75 25.90 28.01
N VAL A 675 -11.45 24.62 27.78
CA VAL A 675 -10.35 24.16 26.92
C VAL A 675 -10.53 24.64 25.48
N GLU A 676 -11.74 24.51 24.93
CA GLU A 676 -12.09 25.00 23.60
C GLU A 676 -11.85 26.50 23.46
N LYS A 677 -12.30 27.28 24.44
CA LYS A 677 -12.12 28.74 24.47
C LYS A 677 -10.64 29.12 24.50
N GLU A 678 -9.86 28.51 25.39
CA GLU A 678 -8.41 28.79 25.51
C GLU A 678 -7.64 28.39 24.24
N LEU A 679 -7.99 27.25 23.61
CA LEU A 679 -7.37 26.83 22.34
C LEU A 679 -7.74 27.77 21.18
N LYS A 680 -9.00 28.22 21.10
CA LYS A 680 -9.43 29.20 20.09
C LYS A 680 -8.76 30.56 20.32
N GLU A 681 -8.56 30.97 21.57
CA GLU A 681 -7.79 32.18 21.94
C GLU A 681 -6.32 32.06 21.51
N ILE A 682 -5.64 30.97 21.85
CA ILE A 682 -4.24 30.71 21.45
C ILE A 682 -4.09 30.70 19.93
N ARG A 683 -5.02 30.05 19.22
CA ARG A 683 -5.06 30.04 17.76
C ARG A 683 -5.23 31.46 17.20
N ASN A 684 -6.15 32.25 17.77
CA ASN A 684 -6.40 33.61 17.33
C ASN A 684 -5.22 34.53 17.66
N GLU A 685 -4.51 34.33 18.78
CA GLU A 685 -3.26 35.03 19.11
C GLU A 685 -2.12 34.64 18.16
N LYS A 686 -2.01 33.37 17.75
CA LYS A 686 -1.04 32.93 16.73
C LYS A 686 -1.36 33.50 15.34
N LYS A 687 -2.65 33.66 15.00
CA LYS A 687 -3.09 34.40 13.80
C LYS A 687 -2.81 35.90 13.91
N CYS A 688 -3.04 36.52 15.07
CA CYS A 688 -2.78 37.95 15.33
C CYS A 688 -1.28 38.29 15.38
N ASN A 689 -0.42 37.39 15.84
CA ASN A 689 1.04 37.58 15.81
C ASN A 689 1.65 37.50 14.41
N HIS A 690 0.93 36.93 13.43
CA HIS A 690 1.27 37.08 12.02
C HIS A 690 0.79 38.41 11.42
N HIS A 691 -0.21 39.07 12.04
CA HIS A 691 -0.69 40.40 11.66
C HIS A 691 0.07 41.56 12.34
N TYR A 692 0.68 41.35 13.52
CA TYR A 692 1.39 42.40 14.27
C TYR A 692 2.93 42.40 14.12
N ARG A 693 3.50 41.54 13.27
CA ARG A 693 4.94 41.61 12.90
C ARG A 693 5.26 42.52 11.72
N PHE A 694 4.27 43.22 11.17
CA PHE A 694 4.46 44.36 10.29
C PHE A 694 3.88 45.64 10.92
N ARG A 695 4.63 46.17 11.89
CA ARG A 695 4.80 47.61 12.06
C ARG A 695 6.25 47.91 12.38
#